data_AF-A0A319BD69-F1
#
_entry.id   AF-A0A319BD69-F1
#
_cell.length_a   1.000
_cell.length_b   1.000
_cell.length_c   1.000
_cell.angle_alpha   90.00
_cell.angle_beta   90.00
_cell.angle_gamma   90.00
#
_symmetry.space_group_name_H-M   'P 1'
#
loop_
_entity.id
_entity.type
_entity.pdbx_description
1 polymer ?
#
loop_
_entity_poly.entity_id
_entity_poly.type
_entity_poly.pdbx_seq_one_letter_code
_entity_poly.pdbx_strand_id
1 'polypeptide(L)'
;MSTPFDLRNPGRPIHVGVVLLNTVTEHLDIAPVGFFHNFSTSFIKNLPPFAISDNLRSQALDFVTHWVTEDGTTPGSLSGNLKVVPTDSFTTCPPLDIVLIGAGEMGYQPTTAEKDFLRKCYAECSAFLSVCGASDALLATGILEGKTATGPLSFLPLFREIAPSTNWVEKRWVRDGKMWTTGTLLNGLDMIAAFGREVWGGEGSLVEHVLRTGYFPSRDQCRTIISICVHVRGAPKPATHAAGKTPVEDYHINFCRCAKFGYACTVTGSLQSMTHLLIANRSEKSQNKQVVKALTDQGDDVVSGLCRNQPKAEEDVVMQLRQLHRGVMQGRSLGEGEPRTPIDTSSSVGDAVDYHSRSSKISLNMDEAEQLLLQFRQQRAYFPFTEVPEGTTATTMASSQPFLLLAILTVSLTRKPLLQKRLDERFRRVLSERVIFHGEKSMDYVQGLLVYIAWRPLHIRPLSRQGSQFMQILGTMISDMKLTENVHDQAARDICLGCFTLSSLLSVGFRRRGDDVAYKYLKEAVDAKQRLNQPYDEKFQLSKLHVLFEEIMRCQIECSSLKCPLTKQQRVEEKMESLRLEIQIFERVHGLSTSTDIHTVPVRLLLSSLKVHIALLPFRILDARPSTVPNLERLVNQGTSCASEIRSFFEYFLSIPQSQYILFSYRDWCQLILTISAASDICFLSSASMSPIWTDFQTKTRSGMLIYLESLSHRMTRLSVTKDGETPDIFFMFKSVLEIVLSTYAPTSGESSSLTSTSIKGNPSVRAETGRNVAATSSTPSTRCPMVNGSIRESEFWEAMKQSDVYLEGLANGVNGEDVFTSGVDSLLADCGDWPSIFSEWVNVSLN
;
A
#
# COMPACT_ATOMS: atom_id res chain seq x y z
N MET A 1 -25.66 -49.20 17.29
CA MET A 1 -25.39 -47.81 16.91
C MET A 1 -26.00 -47.60 15.54
N SER A 2 -26.90 -46.63 15.39
CA SER A 2 -27.47 -46.28 14.09
C SER A 2 -26.36 -45.86 13.13
N THR A 3 -26.42 -46.31 11.88
CA THR A 3 -25.51 -45.84 10.83
C THR A 3 -25.63 -44.31 10.71
N PRO A 4 -24.52 -43.56 10.71
CA PRO A 4 -24.56 -42.10 10.55
C PRO A 4 -25.28 -41.72 9.27
N PHE A 5 -26.07 -40.64 9.32
CA PHE A 5 -26.78 -40.11 8.17
C PHE A 5 -25.79 -39.71 7.07
N ASP A 6 -25.97 -40.21 5.84
CA ASP A 6 -25.08 -39.90 4.72
C ASP A 6 -25.37 -38.50 4.18
N LEU A 7 -24.51 -37.54 4.52
CA LEU A 7 -24.62 -36.16 4.05
C LEU A 7 -24.48 -36.02 2.53
N ARG A 8 -23.86 -36.98 1.84
CA ARG A 8 -23.67 -36.93 0.38
C ARG A 8 -24.94 -37.26 -0.38
N ASN A 9 -25.71 -38.21 0.13
CA ASN A 9 -26.96 -38.68 -0.46
C ASN A 9 -28.07 -38.69 0.60
N PRO A 10 -28.54 -37.51 1.03
CA PRO A 10 -29.30 -37.39 2.26
C PRO A 10 -30.71 -37.99 2.17
N GLY A 11 -31.34 -38.07 0.99
CA GLY A 11 -32.67 -38.68 0.80
C GLY A 11 -33.85 -37.99 1.53
N ARG A 12 -33.54 -37.07 2.45
CA ARG A 12 -34.42 -36.15 3.19
C ARG A 12 -33.66 -34.83 3.43
N PRO A 13 -34.31 -33.74 3.87
CA PRO A 13 -33.60 -32.53 4.27
C PRO A 13 -32.56 -32.78 5.37
N ILE A 14 -31.44 -32.05 5.30
CA ILE A 14 -30.35 -32.09 6.27
C ILE A 14 -30.66 -31.14 7.42
N HIS A 15 -30.73 -31.65 8.64
CA HIS A 15 -30.96 -30.86 9.85
C HIS A 15 -29.64 -30.30 10.39
N VAL A 16 -29.49 -28.98 10.34
CA VAL A 16 -28.32 -28.25 10.82
C VAL A 16 -28.71 -27.51 12.09
N GLY A 17 -28.13 -27.87 13.24
CA GLY A 17 -28.43 -27.21 14.51
C GLY A 17 -27.30 -26.29 14.96
N VAL A 18 -27.64 -25.04 15.28
CA VAL A 18 -26.78 -24.12 16.00
C VAL A 18 -27.18 -24.15 17.47
N VAL A 19 -26.29 -24.66 18.31
CA VAL A 19 -26.55 -24.82 19.75
C VAL A 19 -26.06 -23.57 20.48
N LEU A 20 -26.98 -22.87 21.12
CA LEU A 20 -26.73 -21.67 21.91
C LEU A 20 -26.88 -22.02 23.39
N LEU A 21 -25.77 -21.96 24.12
CA LEU A 21 -25.74 -22.16 25.57
C LEU A 21 -26.31 -20.92 26.29
N ASN A 22 -26.61 -21.01 27.59
CA ASN A 22 -27.12 -19.91 28.42
C ASN A 22 -26.02 -18.89 28.76
N THR A 23 -25.36 -18.35 27.73
CA THR A 23 -24.29 -17.37 27.77
C THR A 23 -24.33 -16.51 26.50
N VAL A 24 -23.58 -15.42 26.48
CA VAL A 24 -23.42 -14.60 25.27
C VAL A 24 -22.52 -15.35 24.29
N THR A 25 -23.07 -15.76 23.15
CA THR A 25 -22.31 -16.46 22.10
C THR A 25 -21.69 -15.46 21.11
N GLU A 26 -20.45 -15.67 20.71
CA GLU A 26 -19.80 -14.82 19.71
C GLU A 26 -20.47 -14.97 18.34
N HIS A 27 -21.05 -13.88 17.82
CA HIS A 27 -21.87 -13.93 16.60
C HIS A 27 -21.07 -14.36 15.36
N LEU A 28 -19.77 -14.03 15.28
CA LEU A 28 -18.92 -14.45 14.16
C LEU A 28 -18.63 -15.95 14.16
N ASP A 29 -18.70 -16.62 15.31
CA ASP A 29 -18.41 -18.04 15.42
C ASP A 29 -19.54 -18.91 14.86
N ILE A 30 -20.78 -18.40 14.87
CA ILE A 30 -21.96 -19.08 14.32
C ILE A 30 -22.30 -18.64 12.90
N ALA A 31 -21.70 -17.56 12.40
CA ALA A 31 -21.85 -17.09 11.02
C ALA A 31 -21.61 -18.15 9.93
N PRO A 32 -20.70 -19.15 10.10
CA PRO A 32 -20.54 -20.21 9.12
C PRO A 32 -21.81 -21.01 8.79
N VAL A 33 -22.85 -21.00 9.64
CA VAL A 33 -24.14 -21.64 9.34
C VAL A 33 -24.77 -21.11 8.03
N GLY A 34 -24.51 -19.85 7.69
CA GLY A 34 -25.01 -19.24 6.46
C GLY A 34 -24.51 -19.92 5.18
N PHE A 35 -23.41 -20.67 5.25
CA PHE A 35 -22.88 -21.44 4.12
C PHE A 35 -23.92 -22.40 3.53
N PHE A 36 -24.68 -23.11 4.37
CA PHE A 36 -25.66 -24.11 3.93
C PHE A 36 -26.82 -23.48 3.13
N HIS A 37 -27.20 -22.24 3.45
CA HIS A 37 -28.23 -21.54 2.72
C HIS A 37 -27.84 -21.27 1.26
N ASN A 38 -26.56 -20.98 1.00
CA ASN A 38 -26.07 -20.51 -0.30
C ASN A 38 -26.12 -21.57 -1.42
N PHE A 39 -26.25 -22.86 -1.10
CA PHE A 39 -26.46 -23.93 -2.08
C PHE A 39 -27.71 -24.75 -1.79
N SER A 40 -28.64 -24.16 -1.03
CA SER A 40 -29.92 -24.77 -0.74
C SER A 40 -30.86 -24.75 -1.95
N THR A 41 -31.71 -25.75 -2.10
CA THR A 41 -32.70 -25.80 -3.19
C THR A 41 -33.58 -24.55 -3.22
N SER A 42 -33.99 -24.04 -2.05
CA SER A 42 -34.84 -22.85 -1.95
C SER A 42 -34.14 -21.58 -2.45
N PHE A 43 -32.85 -21.41 -2.14
CA PHE A 43 -32.06 -20.29 -2.64
C PHE A 43 -31.77 -20.43 -4.14
N ILE A 44 -31.30 -21.60 -4.57
CA ILE A 44 -30.88 -21.87 -5.95
C ILE A 44 -32.07 -21.76 -6.93
N LYS A 45 -33.28 -22.18 -6.54
CA LYS A 45 -34.49 -22.03 -7.37
C LYS A 45 -34.83 -20.57 -7.66
N ASN A 46 -34.54 -19.66 -6.74
CA ASN A 46 -34.86 -18.24 -6.88
C ASN A 46 -33.78 -17.45 -7.66
N LEU A 47 -32.64 -18.07 -7.97
CA LEU A 47 -31.57 -17.40 -8.73
C LEU A 47 -31.86 -17.37 -10.23
N PRO A 48 -31.60 -16.23 -10.91
CA PRO A 48 -31.88 -16.09 -12.33
C PRO A 48 -31.06 -17.06 -13.19
N PRO A 49 -31.55 -17.48 -14.37
CA PRO A 49 -30.93 -18.53 -15.18
C PRO A 49 -29.46 -18.28 -15.54
N PHE A 50 -29.06 -17.01 -15.70
CA PHE A 50 -27.68 -16.65 -16.01
C PHE A 50 -26.69 -16.85 -14.84
N ALA A 51 -27.18 -16.97 -13.60
CA ALA A 51 -26.32 -17.04 -12.43
C ALA A 51 -25.73 -18.45 -12.23
N ILE A 52 -26.50 -19.50 -12.51
CA ILE A 52 -26.12 -20.91 -12.26
C ILE A 52 -26.70 -21.78 -13.37
N SER A 53 -25.85 -22.65 -13.95
CA SER A 53 -26.24 -23.61 -15.00
C SER A 53 -27.12 -24.74 -14.46
N ASP A 54 -27.93 -25.34 -15.31
CA ASP A 54 -28.88 -26.40 -14.91
C ASP A 54 -28.18 -27.62 -14.29
N ASN A 55 -26.99 -27.97 -14.76
CA ASN A 55 -26.16 -29.05 -14.19
C ASN A 55 -25.70 -28.78 -12.75
N LEU A 56 -25.50 -27.51 -12.38
CA LEU A 56 -25.17 -27.15 -11.00
C LEU A 56 -26.43 -27.05 -10.15
N ARG A 57 -27.56 -26.62 -10.72
CA ARG A 57 -28.85 -26.55 -10.02
C ARG A 57 -29.32 -27.92 -9.52
N SER A 58 -29.06 -28.99 -10.29
CA SER A 58 -29.42 -30.36 -9.88
C SER A 58 -28.62 -30.89 -8.69
N GLN A 59 -27.56 -30.20 -8.25
CA GLN A 59 -26.75 -30.56 -7.10
C GLN A 59 -27.18 -29.85 -5.81
N ALA A 60 -28.22 -28.99 -5.86
CA ALA A 60 -28.73 -28.29 -4.69
C ALA A 60 -29.33 -29.27 -3.67
N LEU A 61 -29.19 -28.93 -2.38
CA LEU A 61 -29.64 -29.77 -1.26
C LEU A 61 -30.67 -29.04 -0.40
N ASP A 62 -31.51 -29.77 0.31
CA ASP A 62 -32.46 -29.20 1.26
C ASP A 62 -31.86 -29.18 2.67
N PHE A 63 -31.92 -28.01 3.31
CA PHE A 63 -31.43 -27.78 4.67
C PHE A 63 -32.54 -27.22 5.55
N VAL A 64 -32.59 -27.69 6.79
CA VAL A 64 -33.43 -27.11 7.86
C VAL A 64 -32.50 -26.65 8.98
N THR A 65 -32.48 -25.34 9.23
CA THR A 65 -31.65 -24.74 10.28
C THR A 65 -32.43 -24.64 11.58
N HIS A 66 -31.89 -25.21 12.64
CA HIS A 66 -32.42 -25.17 14.00
C HIS A 66 -31.57 -24.26 14.87
N TRP A 67 -32.19 -23.27 15.51
CA TRP A 67 -31.59 -22.43 16.53
C TRP A 67 -32.01 -22.95 17.90
N VAL A 68 -31.10 -23.64 18.59
CA VAL A 68 -31.45 -24.45 19.76
C VAL A 68 -30.98 -23.76 21.03
N THR A 69 -31.90 -23.50 21.95
CA THR A 69 -31.61 -23.08 23.34
C THR A 69 -32.15 -24.13 24.32
N GLU A 70 -31.84 -24.00 25.62
CA GLU A 70 -32.28 -24.99 26.61
C GLU A 70 -33.81 -25.12 26.67
N ASP A 71 -34.52 -23.99 26.71
CA ASP A 71 -35.98 -23.92 26.87
C ASP A 71 -36.75 -23.78 25.54
N GLY A 72 -36.07 -23.40 24.45
CA GLY A 72 -36.68 -23.10 23.15
C GLY A 72 -37.57 -21.85 23.15
N THR A 73 -37.55 -21.04 24.21
CA THR A 73 -38.37 -19.82 24.33
C THR A 73 -37.54 -18.57 24.61
N THR A 74 -36.45 -18.70 25.36
CA THR A 74 -35.56 -17.58 25.68
C THR A 74 -34.67 -17.27 24.48
N PRO A 75 -34.67 -16.02 23.96
CA PRO A 75 -33.79 -15.64 22.87
C PRO A 75 -32.31 -15.85 23.21
N GLY A 76 -31.60 -16.54 22.33
CA GLY A 76 -30.15 -16.70 22.44
C GLY A 76 -29.46 -15.34 22.30
N SER A 77 -28.62 -15.00 23.27
CA SER A 77 -27.89 -13.73 23.29
C SER A 77 -26.56 -13.88 22.55
N LEU A 78 -26.27 -12.96 21.64
CA LEU A 78 -25.03 -12.94 20.89
C LEU A 78 -24.23 -11.65 21.17
N SER A 79 -22.93 -11.67 20.87
CA SER A 79 -22.09 -10.47 20.94
C SER A 79 -22.61 -9.36 20.02
N GLY A 80 -22.31 -8.11 20.37
CA GLY A 80 -22.85 -6.93 19.65
C GLY A 80 -24.33 -6.65 19.89
N ASN A 81 -24.91 -7.16 20.99
CA ASN A 81 -26.32 -7.00 21.39
C ASN A 81 -27.34 -7.60 20.40
N LEU A 82 -26.92 -8.61 19.62
CA LEU A 82 -27.81 -9.37 18.74
C LEU A 82 -28.59 -10.43 19.55
N LYS A 83 -29.83 -10.69 19.15
CA LYS A 83 -30.67 -11.74 19.73
C LYS A 83 -31.20 -12.65 18.63
N VAL A 84 -31.15 -13.95 18.86
CA VAL A 84 -31.70 -14.97 17.97
C VAL A 84 -32.92 -15.59 18.63
N VAL A 85 -34.03 -15.62 17.91
CA VAL A 85 -35.24 -16.32 18.36
C VAL A 85 -35.01 -17.82 18.16
N PRO A 86 -35.07 -18.65 19.23
CA PRO A 86 -34.90 -20.09 19.11
C PRO A 86 -36.05 -20.71 18.31
N THR A 87 -35.73 -21.78 17.59
CA THR A 87 -36.72 -22.61 16.89
C THR A 87 -37.05 -23.87 17.68
N ASP A 88 -36.11 -24.35 18.52
CA ASP A 88 -36.21 -25.62 19.22
C ASP A 88 -35.62 -25.53 20.63
N SER A 89 -36.12 -26.35 21.54
CA SER A 89 -35.55 -26.59 22.87
C SER A 89 -34.70 -27.85 22.88
N PHE A 90 -33.95 -28.12 23.95
CA PHE A 90 -33.24 -29.41 24.09
C PHE A 90 -34.16 -30.63 24.09
N THR A 91 -35.44 -30.46 24.43
CA THR A 91 -36.44 -31.53 24.46
C THR A 91 -37.20 -31.68 23.13
N THR A 92 -37.45 -30.59 22.41
CA THR A 92 -38.21 -30.61 21.15
C THR A 92 -37.33 -30.74 19.91
N CYS A 93 -36.02 -30.48 20.03
CA CYS A 93 -35.10 -30.51 18.90
C CYS A 93 -35.01 -31.91 18.27
N PRO A 94 -35.23 -32.03 16.94
CA PRO A 94 -35.05 -33.29 16.23
C PRO A 94 -33.57 -33.70 16.20
N PRO A 95 -33.24 -34.96 15.86
CA PRO A 95 -31.86 -35.38 15.66
C PRO A 95 -31.15 -34.49 14.63
N LEU A 96 -29.98 -33.95 15.01
CA LEU A 96 -29.20 -33.03 14.19
C LEU A 96 -28.15 -33.78 13.38
N ASP A 97 -28.12 -33.57 12.07
CA ASP A 97 -27.13 -34.20 11.18
C ASP A 97 -25.78 -33.47 11.24
N ILE A 98 -25.84 -32.14 11.33
CA ILE A 98 -24.70 -31.24 11.49
C ILE A 98 -24.95 -30.36 12.70
N VAL A 99 -23.99 -30.31 13.63
CA VAL A 99 -24.06 -29.47 14.83
C VAL A 99 -22.99 -28.38 14.73
N LEU A 100 -23.36 -27.13 14.99
CA LEU A 100 -22.44 -25.99 15.08
C LEU A 100 -22.54 -25.35 16.46
N ILE A 101 -21.40 -25.12 17.09
CA ILE A 101 -21.28 -24.40 18.37
C ILE A 101 -20.18 -23.33 18.29
N GLY A 102 -20.50 -22.13 18.79
CA GLY A 102 -19.57 -20.99 18.88
C GLY A 102 -19.07 -20.76 20.31
N ALA A 103 -18.11 -19.84 20.48
CA ALA A 103 -17.59 -19.52 21.80
C ALA A 103 -18.63 -18.78 22.65
N GLY A 104 -18.77 -19.20 23.90
CA GLY A 104 -19.52 -18.49 24.92
C GLY A 104 -18.66 -17.47 25.69
N GLU A 105 -19.24 -16.86 26.71
CA GLU A 105 -18.50 -15.96 27.60
C GLU A 105 -17.37 -16.70 28.33
N MET A 106 -16.21 -16.06 28.42
CA MET A 106 -15.03 -16.63 29.06
C MET A 106 -15.30 -17.00 30.52
N GLY A 107 -15.07 -18.26 30.87
CA GLY A 107 -15.28 -18.78 32.23
C GLY A 107 -16.69 -19.29 32.52
N TYR A 108 -17.59 -19.25 31.53
CA TYR A 108 -18.91 -19.89 31.64
C TYR A 108 -18.78 -21.41 31.86
N GLN A 109 -19.58 -21.94 32.79
CA GLN A 109 -19.60 -23.38 33.11
C GLN A 109 -20.92 -23.99 32.62
N PRO A 110 -20.89 -24.88 31.62
CA PRO A 110 -22.11 -25.46 31.09
C PRO A 110 -22.89 -26.27 32.14
N THR A 111 -24.21 -26.15 32.11
CA THR A 111 -25.12 -26.89 33.00
C THR A 111 -25.12 -28.38 32.68
N THR A 112 -25.65 -29.21 33.57
CA THR A 112 -25.79 -30.65 33.31
C THR A 112 -26.67 -30.91 32.08
N ALA A 113 -27.76 -30.14 31.91
CA ALA A 113 -28.65 -30.27 30.76
C ALA A 113 -27.94 -29.93 29.44
N GLU A 114 -27.14 -28.86 29.42
CA GLU A 114 -26.32 -28.49 28.25
C GLU A 114 -25.28 -29.56 27.92
N LYS A 115 -24.57 -30.08 28.93
CA LYS A 115 -23.57 -31.14 28.74
C LYS A 115 -24.20 -32.41 28.16
N ASP A 116 -25.35 -32.82 28.68
CA ASP A 116 -26.05 -34.02 28.23
C ASP A 116 -26.63 -33.83 26.83
N PHE A 117 -27.14 -32.64 26.51
CA PHE A 117 -27.59 -32.31 25.17
C PHE A 117 -26.45 -32.31 24.15
N LEU A 118 -25.28 -31.74 24.49
CA LEU A 118 -24.09 -31.77 23.62
C LEU A 118 -23.60 -33.21 23.39
N ARG A 119 -23.62 -34.08 24.42
CA ARG A 119 -23.29 -35.51 24.27
C ARG A 119 -24.29 -36.23 23.38
N LYS A 120 -25.59 -35.98 23.54
CA LYS A 120 -26.65 -36.52 22.69
C LYS A 120 -26.43 -36.11 21.23
N CYS A 121 -26.25 -34.81 20.98
CA CYS A 121 -25.98 -34.27 19.65
C CYS A 121 -24.72 -34.89 19.03
N TYR A 122 -23.64 -34.99 19.81
CA TYR A 122 -22.41 -35.62 19.33
C TYR A 122 -22.60 -37.10 19.01
N ALA A 123 -23.40 -37.85 19.76
CA ALA A 123 -23.65 -39.26 19.48
C ALA A 123 -24.42 -39.45 18.16
N GLU A 124 -25.43 -38.63 17.91
CA GLU A 124 -26.37 -38.75 16.80
C GLU A 124 -25.87 -38.13 15.48
N CYS A 125 -25.08 -37.05 15.54
CA CYS A 125 -24.70 -36.30 14.35
C CYS A 125 -23.68 -37.01 13.44
N SER A 126 -23.70 -36.62 12.17
CA SER A 126 -22.69 -37.00 11.17
C SER A 126 -21.49 -36.04 11.16
N ALA A 127 -21.68 -34.79 11.55
CA ALA A 127 -20.60 -33.80 11.72
C ALA A 127 -20.86 -32.87 12.90
N PHE A 128 -19.81 -32.64 13.70
CA PHE A 128 -19.84 -31.72 14.83
C PHE A 128 -18.77 -30.65 14.62
N LEU A 129 -19.20 -29.39 14.53
CA LEU A 129 -18.40 -28.23 14.15
C LEU A 129 -18.26 -27.28 15.35
N SER A 130 -17.04 -27.07 15.80
CA SER A 130 -16.70 -26.23 16.96
C SER A 130 -15.84 -25.06 16.54
N VAL A 131 -16.28 -23.84 16.84
CA VAL A 131 -15.59 -22.61 16.44
C VAL A 131 -14.96 -21.91 17.65
N CYS A 132 -13.69 -21.50 17.48
CA CYS A 132 -12.96 -20.69 18.46
C CYS A 132 -12.98 -21.30 19.88
N GLY A 133 -13.37 -20.51 20.89
CA GLY A 133 -13.43 -20.87 22.30
C GLY A 133 -14.50 -21.91 22.68
N ALA A 134 -15.35 -22.36 21.74
CA ALA A 134 -16.34 -23.42 22.01
C ALA A 134 -15.72 -24.71 22.56
N SER A 135 -14.44 -24.93 22.28
CA SER A 135 -13.66 -26.05 22.80
C SER A 135 -13.68 -26.15 24.34
N ASP A 136 -13.81 -25.02 25.06
CA ASP A 136 -13.90 -25.01 26.52
C ASP A 136 -15.19 -25.68 27.03
N ALA A 137 -16.33 -25.36 26.41
CA ALA A 137 -17.59 -26.02 26.71
C ALA A 137 -17.54 -27.53 26.37
N LEU A 138 -16.89 -27.90 25.27
CA LEU A 138 -16.73 -29.30 24.87
C LEU A 138 -15.79 -30.08 25.80
N LEU A 139 -14.77 -29.45 26.36
CA LEU A 139 -13.92 -30.07 27.38
C LEU A 139 -14.74 -30.52 28.59
N ALA A 140 -15.68 -29.67 29.04
CA ALA A 140 -16.54 -29.97 30.18
C ALA A 140 -17.52 -31.15 29.93
N THR A 141 -17.68 -31.58 28.68
CA THR A 141 -18.51 -32.76 28.31
C THR A 141 -17.73 -34.07 28.25
N GLY A 142 -16.40 -34.00 28.08
CA GLY A 142 -15.53 -35.15 27.80
C GLY A 142 -15.44 -35.56 26.32
N ILE A 143 -16.13 -34.87 25.40
CA ILE A 143 -16.17 -35.24 23.97
C ILE A 143 -14.79 -35.20 23.29
N LEU A 144 -13.89 -34.32 23.75
CA LEU A 144 -12.55 -34.13 23.15
C LEU A 144 -11.50 -35.13 23.65
N GLU A 145 -11.79 -35.93 24.68
CA GLU A 145 -10.85 -36.88 25.25
C GLU A 145 -10.36 -37.91 24.20
N GLY A 146 -9.03 -38.03 24.06
CA GLY A 146 -8.39 -38.92 23.08
C GLY A 146 -8.43 -38.44 21.63
N LYS A 147 -8.98 -37.25 21.34
CA LYS A 147 -9.07 -36.69 19.97
C LYS A 147 -7.95 -35.72 19.67
N THR A 148 -7.72 -35.47 18.38
CA THR A 148 -6.93 -34.35 17.89
C THR A 148 -7.82 -33.13 17.68
N ALA A 149 -7.52 -32.04 18.39
CA ALA A 149 -8.32 -30.82 18.37
C ALA A 149 -7.44 -29.57 18.29
N THR A 150 -8.04 -28.44 17.94
CA THR A 150 -7.43 -27.11 18.03
C THR A 150 -8.38 -26.14 18.71
N GLY A 151 -7.88 -24.96 19.07
CA GLY A 151 -8.60 -23.92 19.78
C GLY A 151 -7.83 -22.59 19.71
N PRO A 152 -8.33 -21.53 20.36
CA PRO A 152 -7.70 -20.22 20.29
C PRO A 152 -6.27 -20.27 20.75
N LEU A 153 -5.37 -19.66 19.97
CA LEU A 153 -3.91 -19.79 20.17
C LEU A 153 -3.48 -19.39 21.59
N SER A 154 -4.10 -18.33 22.14
CA SER A 154 -3.83 -17.87 23.50
C SER A 154 -4.27 -18.86 24.59
N PHE A 155 -5.18 -19.78 24.27
CA PHE A 155 -5.75 -20.76 25.19
C PHE A 155 -5.22 -22.19 24.96
N LEU A 156 -4.55 -22.48 23.84
CA LEU A 156 -3.93 -23.79 23.60
C LEU A 156 -2.97 -24.25 24.71
N PRO A 157 -2.12 -23.39 25.33
CA PRO A 157 -1.31 -23.81 26.47
C PRO A 157 -2.15 -24.29 27.65
N LEU A 158 -3.20 -23.52 28.01
CA LEU A 158 -4.13 -23.88 29.09
C LEU A 158 -4.85 -25.19 28.79
N PHE A 159 -5.35 -25.36 27.56
CA PHE A 159 -6.04 -26.59 27.15
C PHE A 159 -5.16 -27.84 27.21
N ARG A 160 -3.87 -27.71 26.91
CA ARG A 160 -2.89 -28.80 27.08
C ARG A 160 -2.68 -29.18 28.54
N GLU A 161 -2.78 -28.23 29.46
CA GLU A 161 -2.64 -28.47 30.90
C GLU A 161 -3.90 -29.12 31.50
N ILE A 162 -5.09 -28.59 31.20
CA ILE A 162 -6.35 -29.07 31.79
C ILE A 162 -6.89 -30.34 31.13
N ALA A 163 -6.51 -30.63 29.88
CA ALA A 163 -6.96 -31.79 29.12
C ALA A 163 -5.80 -32.45 28.35
N PRO A 164 -4.85 -33.08 29.06
CA PRO A 164 -3.66 -33.68 28.45
C PRO A 164 -3.98 -34.92 27.61
N SER A 165 -5.15 -35.53 27.79
CA SER A 165 -5.63 -36.65 26.96
C SER A 165 -6.07 -36.24 25.56
N THR A 166 -6.24 -34.93 25.29
CA THR A 166 -6.55 -34.39 23.96
C THR A 166 -5.27 -33.95 23.27
N ASN A 167 -5.06 -34.37 22.02
CA ASN A 167 -3.93 -33.95 21.20
C ASN A 167 -4.17 -32.55 20.61
N TRP A 168 -3.75 -31.51 21.33
CA TRP A 168 -3.92 -30.12 20.93
C TRP A 168 -2.89 -29.65 19.90
N VAL A 169 -3.32 -29.48 18.66
CA VAL A 169 -2.47 -29.02 17.56
C VAL A 169 -2.72 -27.55 17.22
N GLU A 170 -1.68 -26.86 16.79
CA GLU A 170 -1.75 -25.47 16.33
C GLU A 170 -2.06 -25.45 14.84
N LYS A 171 -3.35 -25.46 14.48
CA LYS A 171 -3.84 -25.38 13.10
C LYS A 171 -5.04 -24.46 13.02
N ARG A 172 -5.34 -23.93 11.83
CA ARG A 172 -6.52 -23.08 11.65
C ARG A 172 -7.81 -23.83 11.95
N TRP A 173 -7.89 -25.06 11.45
CA TRP A 173 -8.92 -26.03 11.75
C TRP A 173 -8.34 -27.44 11.73
N VAL A 174 -8.99 -28.35 12.43
CA VAL A 174 -8.61 -29.76 12.56
C VAL A 174 -9.86 -30.60 12.42
N ARG A 175 -9.72 -31.71 11.70
CA ARG A 175 -10.72 -32.76 11.65
C ARG A 175 -10.19 -34.02 12.30
N ASP A 176 -10.97 -34.59 13.22
CA ASP A 176 -10.79 -35.93 13.77
C ASP A 176 -12.14 -36.69 13.70
N GLY A 177 -12.27 -37.54 12.68
CA GLY A 177 -13.51 -38.25 12.37
C GLY A 177 -14.65 -37.28 12.04
N LYS A 178 -15.70 -37.29 12.88
CA LYS A 178 -16.83 -36.36 12.78
C LYS A 178 -16.63 -35.03 13.52
N MET A 179 -15.58 -34.90 14.33
CA MET A 179 -15.29 -33.68 15.08
C MET A 179 -14.44 -32.73 14.23
N TRP A 180 -14.89 -31.49 14.09
CA TRP A 180 -14.16 -30.40 13.47
C TRP A 180 -14.00 -29.27 14.49
N THR A 181 -12.77 -28.83 14.69
CA THR A 181 -12.43 -27.76 15.65
C THR A 181 -11.63 -26.67 14.94
N THR A 182 -11.76 -25.42 15.40
CA THR A 182 -11.03 -24.29 14.81
C THR A 182 -10.34 -23.43 15.85
N GLY A 183 -9.29 -22.72 15.40
CA GLY A 183 -8.49 -21.87 16.27
C GLY A 183 -9.20 -20.58 16.68
N THR A 184 -9.51 -19.72 15.72
CA THR A 184 -10.01 -18.35 15.98
C THR A 184 -11.26 -18.02 15.15
N LEU A 185 -12.04 -17.03 15.56
CA LEU A 185 -13.23 -16.47 14.92
C LEU A 185 -13.42 -16.83 13.42
N LEU A 186 -12.68 -16.16 12.54
CA LEU A 186 -12.85 -16.30 11.09
C LEU A 186 -12.42 -17.66 10.52
N ASN A 187 -11.74 -18.50 11.30
CA ASN A 187 -11.35 -19.83 10.86
C ASN A 187 -12.55 -20.77 10.72
N GLY A 188 -13.71 -20.41 11.30
CA GLY A 188 -14.97 -21.09 11.04
C GLY A 188 -15.35 -21.11 9.55
N LEU A 189 -15.05 -20.03 8.82
CA LEU A 189 -15.26 -19.95 7.36
C LEU A 189 -14.26 -20.81 6.59
N ASP A 190 -13.01 -20.88 7.05
CA ASP A 190 -11.99 -21.75 6.46
C ASP A 190 -12.37 -23.24 6.65
N MET A 191 -12.87 -23.59 7.84
CA MET A 191 -13.37 -24.93 8.17
C MET A 191 -14.59 -25.29 7.33
N ILE A 192 -15.60 -24.42 7.21
CA ILE A 192 -16.83 -24.75 6.49
C ILE A 192 -16.58 -24.94 4.99
N ALA A 193 -15.64 -24.18 4.41
CA ALA A 193 -15.22 -24.37 3.02
C ALA A 193 -14.52 -25.73 2.82
N ALA A 194 -13.63 -26.12 3.74
CA ALA A 194 -12.99 -27.43 3.69
C ALA A 194 -13.98 -28.58 3.88
N PHE A 195 -14.88 -28.45 4.86
CA PHE A 195 -15.98 -29.38 5.11
C PHE A 195 -16.84 -29.56 3.86
N GLY A 196 -17.27 -28.46 3.22
CA GLY A 196 -18.10 -28.50 2.03
C GLY A 196 -17.44 -29.23 0.86
N ARG A 197 -16.17 -28.93 0.58
CA ARG A 197 -15.39 -29.61 -0.48
C ARG A 197 -15.25 -31.11 -0.23
N GLU A 198 -15.06 -31.48 1.02
CA GLU A 198 -14.86 -32.88 1.38
C GLU A 198 -16.17 -33.68 1.35
N VAL A 199 -17.28 -33.09 1.81
CA VAL A 199 -18.57 -33.77 1.83
C VAL A 199 -19.19 -33.78 0.44
N TRP A 200 -19.33 -32.63 -0.22
CA TRP A 200 -20.13 -32.48 -1.46
C TRP A 200 -19.31 -32.23 -2.73
N GLY A 201 -17.97 -32.29 -2.63
CA GLY A 201 -17.07 -32.29 -3.79
C GLY A 201 -16.43 -30.93 -4.11
N GLY A 202 -15.29 -30.98 -4.82
CA GLY A 202 -14.48 -29.84 -5.23
C GLY A 202 -14.81 -29.28 -6.62
N GLU A 203 -13.80 -29.06 -7.46
CA GLU A 203 -13.96 -28.48 -8.80
C GLU A 203 -15.13 -29.09 -9.60
N GLY A 204 -15.99 -28.22 -10.13
CA GLY A 204 -17.17 -28.62 -10.90
C GLY A 204 -18.43 -28.91 -10.05
N SER A 205 -18.33 -28.88 -8.72
CA SER A 205 -19.50 -28.98 -7.83
C SER A 205 -20.19 -27.63 -7.65
N LEU A 206 -21.48 -27.66 -7.27
CA LEU A 206 -22.22 -26.47 -6.85
C LEU A 206 -21.58 -25.81 -5.63
N VAL A 207 -21.03 -26.60 -4.71
CA VAL A 207 -20.33 -26.09 -3.52
C VAL A 207 -19.10 -25.28 -3.91
N GLU A 208 -18.24 -25.76 -4.81
CA GLU A 208 -17.07 -25.01 -5.25
C GLU A 208 -17.47 -23.75 -6.04
N HIS A 209 -18.56 -23.81 -6.82
CA HIS A 209 -19.11 -22.62 -7.48
C HIS A 209 -19.52 -21.55 -6.45
N VAL A 210 -20.30 -21.93 -5.42
CA VAL A 210 -20.74 -21.02 -4.35
C VAL A 210 -19.58 -20.49 -3.52
N LEU A 211 -18.58 -21.32 -3.21
CA LEU A 211 -17.38 -20.88 -2.50
C LEU A 211 -16.63 -19.79 -3.29
N ARG A 212 -16.54 -19.93 -4.62
CA ARG A 212 -15.87 -18.96 -5.50
C ARG A 212 -16.68 -17.69 -5.69
N THR A 213 -17.98 -17.79 -5.96
CA THR A 213 -18.85 -16.62 -6.18
C THR A 213 -19.13 -15.86 -4.90
N GLY A 214 -19.20 -16.55 -3.76
CA GLY A 214 -19.38 -15.97 -2.43
C GLY A 214 -18.10 -15.39 -1.80
N TYR A 215 -16.97 -15.39 -2.53
CA TYR A 215 -15.67 -14.92 -2.05
C TYR A 215 -15.24 -15.50 -0.69
N PHE A 216 -15.47 -16.80 -0.48
CA PHE A 216 -14.97 -17.47 0.72
C PHE A 216 -13.42 -17.39 0.76
N PRO A 217 -12.82 -17.06 1.91
CA PRO A 217 -11.38 -16.90 2.01
C PRO A 217 -10.65 -18.20 1.65
N SER A 218 -9.73 -18.14 0.68
CA SER A 218 -8.83 -19.24 0.36
C SER A 218 -7.52 -19.06 1.13
N ARG A 219 -7.33 -19.87 2.18
CA ARG A 219 -6.21 -19.75 3.12
C ARG A 219 -5.63 -21.14 3.42
N ASP A 220 -4.31 -21.29 3.34
CA ASP A 220 -3.64 -22.58 3.53
C ASP A 220 -3.93 -23.23 4.91
N GLN A 221 -4.09 -24.56 4.92
CA GLN A 221 -4.40 -25.36 6.12
C GLN A 221 -3.23 -25.45 7.12
N CYS A 222 -1.99 -25.34 6.62
CA CYS A 222 -0.79 -25.34 7.44
C CYS A 222 -0.34 -23.91 7.75
N ARG A 223 -0.49 -23.52 9.03
CA ARG A 223 0.39 -22.56 9.69
C ARG A 223 0.57 -22.95 11.16
N THR A 224 1.69 -23.59 11.48
CA THR A 224 2.58 -23.02 12.50
C THR A 224 2.74 -21.54 12.13
N ILE A 225 2.66 -20.62 13.08
CA ILE A 225 2.91 -19.18 12.84
C ILE A 225 3.96 -18.99 11.73
N ILE A 226 3.51 -18.58 10.53
CA ILE A 226 4.39 -18.06 9.49
C ILE A 226 4.54 -16.58 9.84
N SER A 227 5.69 -16.00 10.21
CA SER A 227 7.10 -16.36 9.97
C SER A 227 7.36 -17.04 8.63
N ILE A 228 7.68 -16.23 7.62
CA ILE A 228 8.73 -16.53 6.64
C ILE A 228 8.66 -17.94 6.01
N CYS A 229 8.16 -18.05 4.77
CA CYS A 229 8.76 -18.90 3.75
C CYS A 229 8.18 -18.62 2.35
N VAL A 230 8.88 -17.76 1.61
CA VAL A 230 9.62 -18.13 0.40
C VAL A 230 9.13 -19.39 -0.32
N HIS A 231 8.65 -19.25 -1.56
CA HIS A 231 8.68 -20.37 -2.50
C HIS A 231 10.13 -20.50 -3.01
N VAL A 232 10.97 -21.19 -2.26
CA VAL A 232 12.24 -21.71 -2.77
C VAL A 232 11.88 -22.88 -3.69
N ARG A 233 11.85 -22.65 -5.02
CA ARG A 233 11.99 -23.75 -5.98
C ARG A 233 13.47 -23.90 -6.30
N GLY A 234 14.10 -24.88 -5.66
CA GLY A 234 15.46 -25.28 -5.98
C GLY A 234 16.03 -26.29 -4.99
N ALA A 235 15.71 -27.57 -5.16
CA ALA A 235 16.59 -28.68 -4.76
C ALA A 235 16.18 -30.00 -5.45
N PRO A 236 17.12 -30.95 -5.65
CA PRO A 236 17.19 -31.79 -6.84
C PRO A 236 16.46 -33.13 -6.69
N LYS A 237 15.96 -33.66 -7.82
CA LYS A 237 15.48 -35.05 -7.91
C LYS A 237 16.68 -36.01 -7.92
N PRO A 238 16.63 -37.16 -7.19
CA PRO A 238 17.64 -38.19 -7.31
C PRO A 238 17.48 -38.95 -8.63
N ALA A 239 18.61 -39.22 -9.27
CA ALA A 239 18.71 -40.04 -10.47
C ALA A 239 18.43 -41.51 -10.16
N THR A 240 17.59 -42.16 -10.97
CA THR A 240 17.71 -43.60 -11.26
C THR A 240 17.30 -43.85 -12.72
N HIS A 241 18.22 -44.50 -13.44
CA HIS A 241 18.07 -44.97 -14.81
C HIS A 241 17.06 -46.11 -14.92
N ALA A 242 16.27 -46.15 -16.00
CA ALA A 242 16.10 -47.34 -16.83
C ALA A 242 15.34 -47.00 -18.13
N ALA A 243 15.70 -47.72 -19.18
CA ALA A 243 15.41 -47.49 -20.59
C ALA A 243 13.95 -47.70 -21.02
N GLY A 244 13.60 -47.11 -22.17
CA GLY A 244 12.86 -47.83 -23.19
C GLY A 244 11.63 -47.14 -23.78
N LYS A 245 11.77 -46.78 -25.06
CA LYS A 245 10.73 -46.71 -26.11
C LYS A 245 9.80 -45.50 -26.11
N THR A 246 9.96 -44.70 -27.17
CA THR A 246 8.92 -43.88 -27.79
C THR A 246 7.69 -44.74 -28.15
N PRO A 247 6.48 -44.15 -28.08
CA PRO A 247 5.91 -43.62 -29.31
C PRO A 247 5.33 -42.21 -29.17
N VAL A 248 5.19 -41.61 -30.35
CA VAL A 248 4.62 -40.30 -30.68
C VAL A 248 3.15 -40.23 -30.24
N GLU A 249 2.78 -39.24 -29.43
CA GLU A 249 1.40 -38.74 -29.31
C GLU A 249 1.41 -37.21 -29.22
N ASP A 250 0.59 -36.61 -30.08
CA ASP A 250 0.41 -35.18 -30.33
C ASP A 250 0.00 -34.39 -29.08
N TYR A 251 0.82 -33.42 -28.67
CA TYR A 251 0.41 -32.40 -27.72
C TYR A 251 -0.16 -31.18 -28.45
N HIS A 252 -1.49 -31.09 -28.48
CA HIS A 252 -2.21 -29.85 -28.75
C HIS A 252 -1.86 -28.78 -27.70
N ILE A 253 -1.28 -27.68 -28.16
CA ILE A 253 -1.08 -26.44 -27.40
C ILE A 253 -2.44 -25.76 -27.26
N ASN A 254 -3.02 -25.74 -26.05
CA ASN A 254 -4.23 -24.97 -25.76
C ASN A 254 -3.88 -23.53 -25.37
N PHE A 255 -4.40 -22.59 -26.16
CA PHE A 255 -4.28 -21.14 -26.02
C PHE A 255 -4.95 -20.58 -24.75
N CYS A 256 -4.43 -19.44 -24.31
CA CYS A 256 -4.87 -18.61 -23.18
C CYS A 256 -6.40 -18.41 -23.10
N ARG A 257 -7.02 -18.79 -21.98
CA ARG A 257 -8.40 -18.41 -21.64
C ARG A 257 -8.43 -17.01 -21.01
N CYS A 258 -9.25 -16.11 -21.55
CA CYS A 258 -9.54 -14.79 -20.97
C CYS A 258 -10.53 -14.94 -19.80
N ALA A 259 -10.11 -14.65 -18.57
CA ALA A 259 -10.75 -15.11 -17.34
C ALA A 259 -11.73 -14.11 -16.67
N LYS A 260 -12.48 -13.28 -17.40
CA LYS A 260 -13.38 -12.30 -16.74
C LYS A 260 -14.83 -12.20 -17.21
N PHE A 261 -15.25 -12.86 -18.30
CA PHE A 261 -16.65 -12.72 -18.77
C PHE A 261 -17.33 -13.99 -19.32
N GLY A 262 -16.74 -15.18 -19.22
CA GLY A 262 -17.49 -16.43 -19.46
C GLY A 262 -18.03 -16.67 -20.89
N TYR A 263 -17.66 -15.87 -21.90
CA TYR A 263 -17.99 -16.15 -23.29
C TYR A 263 -16.85 -16.90 -24.00
N ALA A 264 -17.19 -17.94 -24.77
CA ALA A 264 -16.25 -18.62 -25.65
C ALA A 264 -16.02 -17.77 -26.91
N CYS A 265 -14.81 -17.25 -27.10
CA CYS A 265 -14.42 -16.58 -28.33
C CYS A 265 -13.69 -17.58 -29.23
N THR A 266 -14.30 -17.99 -30.34
CA THR A 266 -13.65 -18.76 -31.41
C THR A 266 -13.05 -17.80 -32.43
N VAL A 267 -11.73 -17.68 -32.47
CA VAL A 267 -11.03 -17.09 -33.62
C VAL A 267 -10.84 -18.19 -34.67
N THR A 268 -11.65 -18.17 -35.72
CA THR A 268 -11.37 -18.95 -36.93
C THR A 268 -10.35 -18.19 -37.78
N GLY A 269 -9.11 -18.66 -37.78
CA GLY A 269 -8.05 -18.14 -38.64
C GLY A 269 -6.87 -19.10 -38.69
N SER A 270 -6.94 -20.07 -39.59
CA SER A 270 -5.88 -21.04 -39.90
C SER A 270 -4.56 -20.34 -40.27
N LEU A 271 -3.50 -20.56 -39.50
CA LEU A 271 -2.11 -20.37 -39.96
C LEU A 271 -1.64 -21.66 -40.65
N GLN A 272 -1.64 -21.67 -41.99
CA GLN A 272 -0.77 -22.58 -42.72
C GLN A 272 0.58 -21.89 -42.94
N SER A 273 1.62 -22.61 -42.53
CA SER A 273 3.05 -22.39 -42.75
C SER A 273 3.39 -21.92 -44.16
N MET A 274 4.27 -20.92 -44.30
CA MET A 274 5.08 -20.74 -45.51
C MET A 274 6.41 -20.03 -45.20
N THR A 275 7.41 -20.83 -44.85
CA THR A 275 8.84 -20.49 -44.95
C THR A 275 9.49 -21.11 -46.19
N HIS A 276 8.76 -21.20 -47.31
CA HIS A 276 9.33 -21.63 -48.59
C HIS A 276 8.61 -20.93 -49.75
N LEU A 277 9.15 -19.78 -50.18
CA LEU A 277 9.18 -19.28 -51.57
C LEU A 277 9.89 -17.92 -51.59
N LEU A 278 11.19 -17.95 -51.25
CA LEU A 278 12.13 -17.12 -51.98
C LEU A 278 12.35 -17.80 -53.34
N ILE A 279 12.27 -17.00 -54.41
CA ILE A 279 12.48 -17.29 -55.84
C ILE A 279 11.17 -17.36 -56.66
N ALA A 280 11.12 -16.47 -57.65
CA ALA A 280 10.20 -16.36 -58.80
C ALA A 280 8.86 -15.62 -58.60
N ASN A 281 8.85 -14.28 -58.69
CA ASN A 281 8.66 -13.62 -59.99
C ASN A 281 8.63 -12.09 -59.87
N ARG A 282 9.49 -11.44 -60.66
CA ARG A 282 9.36 -10.05 -61.09
C ARG A 282 8.07 -9.90 -61.90
N SER A 283 7.25 -8.90 -61.60
CA SER A 283 6.75 -7.98 -62.63
C SER A 283 6.28 -6.68 -61.99
N GLU A 284 6.76 -5.59 -62.57
CA GLU A 284 6.46 -4.19 -62.30
C GLU A 284 4.95 -3.89 -62.21
N LYS A 285 4.56 -2.99 -61.28
CA LYS A 285 4.03 -1.67 -61.65
C LYS A 285 3.70 -0.78 -60.44
N SER A 286 4.23 0.44 -60.55
CA SER A 286 3.65 1.71 -60.14
C SER A 286 3.65 2.11 -58.67
N GLN A 287 4.67 2.91 -58.37
CA GLN A 287 4.79 3.91 -57.32
C GLN A 287 3.47 4.66 -57.01
N ASN A 288 3.16 4.82 -55.73
CA ASN A 288 2.57 6.07 -55.25
C ASN A 288 3.18 6.43 -53.90
N LYS A 289 4.16 7.35 -53.94
CA LYS A 289 4.75 8.01 -52.78
C LYS A 289 3.67 8.88 -52.14
N GLN A 290 3.19 8.53 -50.95
CA GLN A 290 2.69 9.54 -50.03
C GLN A 290 3.81 9.88 -49.05
N VAL A 291 4.52 10.93 -49.43
CA VAL A 291 5.50 11.65 -48.63
C VAL A 291 4.81 12.08 -47.34
N VAL A 292 5.25 11.52 -46.21
CA VAL A 292 4.98 12.11 -44.88
C VAL A 292 5.63 13.48 -44.90
N LYS A 293 4.80 14.52 -45.04
CA LYS A 293 5.22 15.91 -45.07
C LYS A 293 5.89 16.22 -43.73
N ALA A 294 7.15 16.61 -43.80
CA ALA A 294 7.92 17.11 -42.66
C ALA A 294 7.11 18.18 -41.92
N LEU A 295 7.15 18.11 -40.58
CA LEU A 295 6.74 19.19 -39.69
C LEU A 295 7.68 20.38 -39.91
N THR A 296 7.36 21.23 -40.87
CA THR A 296 7.89 22.60 -40.92
C THR A 296 6.72 23.56 -41.04
N ASP A 297 6.74 24.57 -40.16
CA ASP A 297 5.89 25.75 -40.12
C ASP A 297 4.45 25.59 -39.62
N GLN A 298 4.29 25.51 -38.29
CA GLN A 298 3.39 26.37 -37.49
C GLN A 298 3.57 26.11 -35.97
N GLY A 299 4.42 26.91 -35.31
CA GLY A 299 4.44 27.11 -33.85
C GLY A 299 5.24 26.11 -33.00
N ASP A 300 6.48 26.49 -32.65
CA ASP A 300 7.53 25.76 -31.92
C ASP A 300 7.23 25.30 -30.46
N ASP A 301 6.07 24.70 -30.19
CA ASP A 301 5.80 24.11 -28.87
C ASP A 301 5.75 22.57 -28.91
N VAL A 302 6.79 21.94 -28.34
CA VAL A 302 6.90 20.49 -28.21
C VAL A 302 5.76 19.92 -27.38
N VAL A 303 5.37 20.61 -26.30
CA VAL A 303 4.42 20.12 -25.30
C VAL A 303 3.01 20.03 -25.87
N SER A 304 2.62 21.02 -26.66
CA SER A 304 1.35 21.06 -27.36
C SER A 304 1.11 19.80 -28.17
N GLY A 305 2.12 19.27 -28.87
CA GLY A 305 2.03 18.09 -29.72
C GLY A 305 2.02 16.75 -28.97
N LEU A 306 2.49 16.69 -27.72
CA LEU A 306 2.56 15.45 -26.94
C LEU A 306 1.17 14.94 -26.57
N CYS A 307 0.98 13.63 -26.75
CA CYS A 307 -0.27 12.90 -26.45
C CYS A 307 -1.51 13.38 -27.24
N ARG A 308 -1.32 14.09 -28.38
CA ARG A 308 -2.41 14.54 -29.28
C ARG A 308 -3.00 13.45 -30.17
N ASN A 309 -2.27 12.36 -30.40
CA ASN A 309 -2.75 11.30 -31.27
C ASN A 309 -4.09 10.78 -30.73
N GLN A 310 -5.15 10.90 -31.55
CA GLN A 310 -6.37 10.14 -31.32
C GLN A 310 -5.99 8.67 -31.20
N PRO A 311 -6.71 7.89 -30.36
CA PRO A 311 -6.45 6.46 -30.26
C PRO A 311 -6.35 5.88 -31.66
N LYS A 312 -5.31 5.08 -31.92
CA LYS A 312 -5.33 4.18 -33.08
C LYS A 312 -6.67 3.46 -33.00
N ALA A 313 -7.46 3.56 -34.06
CA ALA A 313 -8.69 2.82 -34.21
C ALA A 313 -8.42 1.31 -34.06
N GLU A 314 -8.44 0.83 -32.81
CA GLU A 314 -9.09 -0.41 -32.43
C GLU A 314 -10.62 -0.14 -32.27
N GLU A 315 -11.15 0.77 -33.09
CA GLU A 315 -12.56 0.83 -33.48
C GLU A 315 -12.78 -0.40 -34.37
N ASP A 316 -13.36 -1.48 -33.87
CA ASP A 316 -14.80 -1.60 -33.96
C ASP A 316 -15.41 -2.29 -32.73
N VAL A 317 -14.68 -3.16 -32.03
CA VAL A 317 -15.32 -4.13 -31.12
C VAL A 317 -15.73 -3.52 -29.79
N VAL A 318 -14.90 -2.67 -29.18
CA VAL A 318 -15.20 -2.10 -27.85
C VAL A 318 -16.26 -1.00 -27.93
N MET A 319 -16.28 -0.22 -29.01
CA MET A 319 -17.32 0.79 -29.24
C MET A 319 -18.67 0.12 -29.57
N GLN A 320 -18.67 -0.92 -30.41
CA GLN A 320 -19.85 -1.74 -30.69
C GLN A 320 -20.37 -2.45 -29.42
N LEU A 321 -19.48 -2.96 -28.55
CA LEU A 321 -19.88 -3.59 -27.29
C LEU A 321 -20.50 -2.58 -26.31
N ARG A 322 -20.00 -1.34 -26.28
CA ARG A 322 -20.60 -0.25 -25.50
C ARG A 322 -21.95 0.19 -26.05
N GLN A 323 -22.11 0.29 -27.38
CA GLN A 323 -23.40 0.57 -28.01
C GLN A 323 -24.40 -0.58 -27.79
N LEU A 324 -23.94 -1.84 -27.85
CA LEU A 324 -24.75 -3.02 -27.57
C LEU A 324 -25.22 -3.03 -26.11
N HIS A 325 -24.33 -2.80 -25.14
CA HIS A 325 -24.71 -2.68 -23.74
C HIS A 325 -25.67 -1.50 -23.50
N ARG A 326 -25.47 -0.36 -24.17
CA ARG A 326 -26.37 0.80 -24.04
C ARG A 326 -27.75 0.51 -24.66
N GLY A 327 -27.81 -0.22 -25.78
CA GLY A 327 -29.06 -0.66 -26.41
C GLY A 327 -29.83 -1.70 -25.60
N VAL A 328 -29.13 -2.64 -24.96
CA VAL A 328 -29.72 -3.66 -24.07
C VAL A 328 -30.28 -3.01 -22.80
N MET A 329 -29.54 -2.07 -22.19
CA MET A 329 -30.01 -1.33 -21.01
C MET A 329 -31.16 -0.36 -21.31
N GLN A 330 -31.33 0.04 -22.58
CA GLN A 330 -32.45 0.86 -23.05
C GLN A 330 -33.62 0.03 -23.61
N GLY A 331 -33.57 -1.30 -23.52
CA GLY A 331 -34.70 -2.18 -23.84
C GLY A 331 -35.07 -2.30 -25.32
N ARG A 332 -34.16 -2.04 -26.27
CA ARG A 332 -34.44 -2.26 -27.70
C ARG A 332 -34.05 -3.68 -28.13
N SER A 333 -35.02 -4.44 -28.66
CA SER A 333 -34.80 -5.77 -29.27
C SER A 333 -34.24 -5.64 -30.69
N LEU A 334 -33.30 -6.51 -31.04
CA LEU A 334 -32.73 -6.62 -32.40
C LEU A 334 -33.76 -7.22 -33.36
N GLY A 335 -34.15 -6.43 -34.37
CA GLY A 335 -34.78 -6.91 -35.60
C GLY A 335 -36.20 -6.41 -35.85
N GLU A 336 -36.34 -5.23 -36.46
CA GLU A 336 -37.26 -4.91 -37.57
C GLU A 336 -37.20 -3.40 -37.90
N GLY A 337 -36.93 -3.06 -39.17
CA GLY A 337 -37.21 -1.73 -39.75
C GLY A 337 -36.00 -0.90 -40.24
N GLU A 338 -36.07 -0.48 -41.50
CA GLU A 338 -35.17 0.43 -42.23
C GLU A 338 -34.76 1.72 -41.47
N PRO A 339 -33.63 2.36 -41.84
CA PRO A 339 -33.08 3.51 -41.13
C PRO A 339 -33.95 4.76 -41.36
N ARG A 340 -34.82 5.06 -40.39
CA ARG A 340 -35.32 6.44 -40.22
C ARG A 340 -34.29 7.23 -39.43
N THR A 341 -33.72 8.22 -40.10
CA THR A 341 -32.90 9.30 -39.53
C THR A 341 -33.55 9.84 -38.25
N PRO A 342 -32.87 9.76 -37.08
CA PRO A 342 -33.34 10.45 -35.90
C PRO A 342 -33.13 11.95 -36.11
N ILE A 343 -34.24 12.67 -36.03
CA ILE A 343 -34.30 14.13 -35.97
C ILE A 343 -33.42 14.61 -34.81
N ASP A 344 -32.59 15.61 -35.12
CA ASP A 344 -31.82 16.40 -34.17
C ASP A 344 -32.70 16.86 -33.00
N THR A 345 -32.42 16.32 -31.82
CA THR A 345 -32.54 17.08 -30.57
C THR A 345 -31.13 17.42 -30.11
N SER A 346 -30.46 18.26 -30.91
CA SER A 346 -29.37 19.10 -30.46
C SER A 346 -29.97 20.24 -29.64
N SER A 347 -30.00 20.11 -28.32
CA SER A 347 -29.95 21.29 -27.45
C SER A 347 -29.39 20.95 -26.07
N SER A 348 -28.11 21.30 -25.92
CA SER A 348 -27.47 21.77 -24.70
C SER A 348 -27.50 20.85 -23.47
N VAL A 349 -26.52 19.95 -23.37
CA VAL A 349 -25.68 19.85 -22.15
C VAL A 349 -24.27 19.38 -22.56
N GLY A 350 -23.34 20.31 -22.72
CA GLY A 350 -21.93 20.11 -22.34
C GLY A 350 -20.89 19.69 -23.38
N ASP A 351 -21.19 19.62 -24.68
CA ASP A 351 -20.13 19.59 -25.70
C ASP A 351 -19.56 21.01 -25.87
N ALA A 352 -18.22 21.09 -25.86
CA ALA A 352 -17.39 22.30 -25.86
C ALA A 352 -17.22 23.01 -24.50
N VAL A 353 -16.63 22.32 -23.52
CA VAL A 353 -15.70 23.02 -22.60
C VAL A 353 -14.42 23.30 -23.38
N ASP A 354 -14.47 24.40 -24.13
CA ASP A 354 -13.36 25.27 -24.51
C ASP A 354 -11.94 24.67 -24.42
N TYR A 355 -11.61 23.78 -25.36
CA TYR A 355 -10.31 23.09 -25.47
C TYR A 355 -9.16 24.03 -25.89
N HIS A 356 -9.47 25.27 -26.27
CA HIS A 356 -8.51 26.20 -26.87
C HIS A 356 -8.27 27.51 -26.08
N SER A 357 -9.09 27.91 -25.11
CA SER A 357 -8.91 29.20 -24.43
C SER A 357 -8.10 29.15 -23.11
N ARG A 358 -7.96 27.98 -22.46
CA ARG A 358 -7.30 27.87 -21.14
C ARG A 358 -5.79 27.59 -21.16
N SER A 359 -5.15 27.55 -22.34
CA SER A 359 -3.70 27.39 -22.46
C SER A 359 -3.06 28.73 -22.81
N SER A 360 -2.78 29.55 -21.80
CA SER A 360 -1.76 30.59 -21.94
C SER A 360 -0.42 29.89 -22.24
N LYS A 361 -0.02 29.94 -23.52
CA LYS A 361 1.09 29.20 -24.17
C LYS A 361 2.12 28.64 -23.18
N ILE A 362 2.02 27.34 -22.91
CA ILE A 362 3.21 26.55 -22.56
C ILE A 362 4.02 26.55 -23.85
N SER A 363 5.21 27.15 -23.88
CA SER A 363 6.06 27.13 -25.07
C SER A 363 7.42 26.61 -24.66
N LEU A 364 7.69 25.34 -24.97
CA LEU A 364 9.00 24.73 -24.88
C LEU A 364 9.48 24.42 -26.29
N ASN A 365 10.59 25.04 -26.67
CA ASN A 365 11.24 24.74 -27.95
C ASN A 365 11.94 23.36 -27.89
N MET A 366 12.28 22.82 -29.07
CA MET A 366 12.90 21.49 -29.15
C MET A 366 14.30 21.44 -28.52
N ASP A 367 15.06 22.54 -28.60
CA ASP A 367 16.40 22.62 -28.02
C ASP A 367 16.36 22.59 -26.48
N GLU A 368 15.41 23.29 -25.86
CA GLU A 368 15.18 23.24 -24.41
C GLU A 368 14.71 21.84 -23.99
N ALA A 369 13.87 21.19 -24.79
CA ALA A 369 13.45 19.81 -24.52
C ALA A 369 14.64 18.83 -24.54
N GLU A 370 15.57 18.99 -25.49
CA GLU A 370 16.79 18.18 -25.55
C GLU A 370 17.74 18.48 -24.37
N GLN A 371 17.89 19.74 -23.97
CA GLN A 371 18.67 20.12 -22.78
C GLN A 371 18.09 19.52 -21.49
N LEU A 372 16.76 19.54 -21.34
CA LEU A 372 16.08 18.92 -20.19
C LEU A 372 16.25 17.40 -20.20
N LEU A 373 16.22 16.76 -21.37
CA LEU A 373 16.51 15.33 -21.51
C LEU A 373 17.95 15.00 -21.12
N LEU A 374 18.92 15.83 -21.51
CA LEU A 374 20.33 15.69 -21.10
C LEU A 374 20.49 15.86 -19.58
N GLN A 375 19.78 16.82 -18.98
CA GLN A 375 19.75 16.98 -17.52
C GLN A 375 19.15 15.75 -16.84
N PHE A 376 18.06 15.18 -17.37
CA PHE A 376 17.45 13.97 -16.83
C PHE A 376 18.39 12.75 -16.85
N ARG A 377 19.26 12.64 -17.86
CA ARG A 377 20.29 11.58 -17.90
C ARG A 377 21.24 11.66 -16.71
N GLN A 378 21.54 12.87 -16.21
CA GLN A 378 22.29 13.05 -14.97
C GLN A 378 21.44 12.74 -13.73
N GLN A 379 20.14 13.10 -13.75
CA GLN A 379 19.20 12.74 -12.68
C GLN A 379 19.11 11.22 -12.49
N ARG A 380 19.21 10.44 -13.57
CA ARG A 380 19.16 8.96 -13.54
C ARG A 380 20.13 8.34 -12.53
N ALA A 381 21.30 8.92 -12.28
CA ALA A 381 22.24 8.43 -11.26
C ALA A 381 21.57 8.32 -9.87
N TYR A 382 20.67 9.26 -9.54
CA TYR A 382 19.92 9.26 -8.29
C TYR A 382 18.76 8.26 -8.26
N PHE A 383 18.16 7.89 -9.40
CA PHE A 383 17.10 6.88 -9.42
C PHE A 383 17.15 6.05 -10.73
N PRO A 384 18.01 5.01 -10.77
CA PRO A 384 18.38 4.34 -12.02
C PRO A 384 17.41 3.24 -12.48
N PHE A 385 16.10 3.36 -12.21
CA PHE A 385 15.09 2.32 -12.50
C PHE A 385 14.35 2.50 -13.83
N THR A 386 14.67 3.56 -14.58
CA THR A 386 14.15 3.78 -15.94
C THR A 386 15.34 3.94 -16.88
N GLU A 387 15.37 3.15 -17.96
CA GLU A 387 16.45 3.23 -18.95
C GLU A 387 16.06 4.17 -20.09
N VAL A 388 16.91 5.17 -20.33
CA VAL A 388 16.85 6.04 -21.52
C VAL A 388 18.20 5.90 -22.23
N PRO A 389 18.25 5.30 -23.43
CA PRO A 389 19.50 5.14 -24.17
C PRO A 389 20.12 6.50 -24.56
N GLU A 390 21.45 6.61 -24.51
CA GLU A 390 22.16 7.88 -24.77
C GLU A 390 21.95 8.45 -26.19
N GLY A 391 21.63 7.58 -27.16
CA GLY A 391 21.34 7.99 -28.54
C GLY A 391 19.91 8.48 -28.78
N THR A 392 19.02 8.47 -27.77
CA THR A 392 17.60 8.82 -27.95
C THR A 392 17.38 10.32 -27.84
N THR A 393 16.92 10.96 -28.91
CA THR A 393 16.58 12.40 -28.93
C THR A 393 15.17 12.67 -28.40
N ALA A 394 14.89 13.89 -27.95
CA ALA A 394 13.56 14.34 -27.55
C ALA A 394 12.53 14.18 -28.67
N THR A 395 12.92 14.39 -29.93
CA THR A 395 12.08 14.15 -31.11
C THR A 395 11.67 12.68 -31.25
N THR A 396 12.60 11.76 -31.02
CA THR A 396 12.34 10.33 -31.09
C THR A 396 11.40 9.93 -29.96
N MET A 397 11.66 10.37 -28.73
CA MET A 397 10.81 10.11 -27.56
C MET A 397 9.41 10.69 -27.72
N ALA A 398 9.25 11.87 -28.34
CA ALA A 398 7.95 12.47 -28.58
C ALA A 398 7.04 11.58 -29.45
N SER A 399 7.63 10.75 -30.31
CA SER A 399 6.90 9.81 -31.16
C SER A 399 6.69 8.44 -30.52
N SER A 400 7.67 7.93 -29.75
CA SER A 400 7.66 6.58 -29.20
C SER A 400 7.11 6.48 -27.77
N GLN A 401 7.44 7.46 -26.92
CA GLN A 401 7.15 7.49 -25.48
C GLN A 401 6.75 8.91 -25.02
N PRO A 402 5.63 9.46 -25.54
CA PRO A 402 5.24 10.84 -25.30
C PRO A 402 4.89 11.13 -23.84
N PHE A 403 4.35 10.16 -23.10
CA PHE A 403 3.99 10.36 -21.69
C PHE A 403 5.23 10.35 -20.77
N LEU A 404 6.19 9.45 -21.03
CA LEU A 404 7.48 9.46 -20.35
C LEU A 404 8.26 10.75 -20.63
N LEU A 405 8.28 11.21 -21.89
CA LEU A 405 8.91 12.50 -22.21
C LEU A 405 8.25 13.65 -21.45
N LEU A 406 6.92 13.69 -21.39
CA LEU A 406 6.20 14.70 -20.60
C LEU A 406 6.58 14.66 -19.11
N ALA A 407 6.72 13.45 -18.54
CA ALA A 407 7.19 13.29 -17.16
C ALA A 407 8.61 13.84 -16.97
N ILE A 408 9.54 13.48 -17.86
CA ILE A 408 10.94 13.92 -17.85
C ILE A 408 11.01 15.46 -17.91
N LEU A 409 10.34 16.08 -18.88
CA LEU A 409 10.32 17.54 -19.02
C LEU A 409 9.79 18.20 -17.74
N THR A 410 8.72 17.66 -17.16
CA THR A 410 8.10 18.19 -15.93
C THR A 410 9.07 18.12 -14.74
N VAL A 411 9.77 17.00 -14.54
CA VAL A 411 10.65 16.84 -13.36
C VAL A 411 11.99 17.56 -13.48
N SER A 412 12.49 17.78 -14.70
CA SER A 412 13.77 18.45 -14.93
C SER A 412 13.69 19.99 -14.89
N LEU A 413 12.48 20.57 -14.89
CA LEU A 413 12.24 22.03 -14.95
C LEU A 413 12.37 22.78 -13.61
N THR A 414 13.16 22.27 -12.66
CA THR A 414 13.32 22.86 -11.32
C THR A 414 13.79 24.32 -11.32
N ARG A 415 14.44 24.80 -12.39
CA ARG A 415 14.92 26.18 -12.56
C ARG A 415 13.88 27.14 -13.17
N LYS A 416 12.75 26.64 -13.67
CA LYS A 416 11.64 27.45 -14.23
C LYS A 416 10.31 27.08 -13.53
N PRO A 417 10.08 27.52 -12.28
CA PRO A 417 8.99 27.01 -11.43
C PRO A 417 7.58 27.22 -11.99
N LEU A 418 7.33 28.37 -12.62
CA LEU A 418 6.05 28.66 -13.28
C LEU A 418 5.77 27.69 -14.43
N LEU A 419 6.78 27.38 -15.24
CA LEU A 419 6.66 26.44 -16.36
C LEU A 419 6.51 25.01 -15.85
N GLN A 420 7.24 24.64 -14.80
CA GLN A 420 7.09 23.37 -14.12
C GLN A 420 5.66 23.16 -13.59
N LYS A 421 5.06 24.21 -13.00
CA LYS A 421 3.67 24.20 -12.52
C LYS A 421 2.65 23.98 -13.63
N ARG A 422 2.82 24.61 -14.79
CA ARG A 422 1.95 24.40 -15.96
C ARG A 422 2.10 22.98 -16.54
N LEU A 423 3.32 22.46 -16.57
CA LEU A 423 3.57 21.11 -17.07
C LEU A 423 3.08 20.02 -16.11
N ASP A 424 3.17 20.24 -14.80
CA ASP A 424 2.54 19.40 -13.79
C ASP A 424 1.02 19.29 -14.00
N GLU A 425 0.34 20.41 -14.27
CA GLU A 425 -1.08 20.40 -14.63
C GLU A 425 -1.35 19.61 -15.90
N ARG A 426 -0.54 19.81 -16.95
CA ARG A 426 -0.68 19.07 -18.20
C ARG A 426 -0.48 17.57 -17.99
N PHE A 427 0.55 17.16 -17.26
CA PHE A 427 0.83 15.77 -16.91
C PHE A 427 -0.38 15.13 -16.21
N ARG A 428 -0.94 15.79 -15.19
CA ARG A 428 -2.11 15.28 -14.45
C ARG A 428 -3.37 15.23 -15.29
N ARG A 429 -3.60 16.18 -16.20
CA ARG A 429 -4.74 16.15 -17.14
C ARG A 429 -4.62 14.94 -18.08
N VAL A 430 -3.45 14.73 -18.68
CA VAL A 430 -3.21 13.57 -19.55
C VAL A 430 -3.38 12.26 -18.78
N LEU A 431 -2.85 12.17 -17.55
CA LEU A 431 -3.04 11.00 -16.70
C LEU A 431 -4.53 10.73 -16.42
N SER A 432 -5.29 11.77 -16.07
CA SER A 432 -6.73 11.64 -15.79
C SER A 432 -7.54 11.24 -17.02
N GLU A 433 -7.22 11.78 -18.19
CA GLU A 433 -7.94 11.50 -19.42
C GLU A 433 -7.58 10.11 -19.97
N ARG A 434 -6.29 9.82 -20.14
CA ARG A 434 -5.83 8.60 -20.80
C ARG A 434 -5.85 7.37 -19.90
N VAL A 435 -5.29 7.50 -18.69
CA VAL A 435 -5.17 6.35 -17.78
C VAL A 435 -6.44 6.14 -16.97
N ILE A 436 -7.05 7.20 -16.44
CA ILE A 436 -8.24 7.05 -15.57
C ILE A 436 -9.53 6.95 -16.39
N PHE A 437 -9.77 7.90 -17.31
CA PHE A 437 -11.03 7.95 -18.07
C PHE A 437 -11.07 6.91 -19.21
N HIS A 438 -10.00 6.80 -20.01
CA HIS A 438 -9.92 5.80 -21.08
C HIS A 438 -9.40 4.43 -20.62
N GLY A 439 -8.73 4.33 -19.47
CA GLY A 439 -8.21 3.05 -18.96
C GLY A 439 -6.99 2.53 -19.70
N GLU A 440 -6.24 3.41 -20.40
CA GLU A 440 -5.06 3.03 -21.17
C GLU A 440 -3.93 2.51 -20.27
N LYS A 441 -3.22 1.46 -20.71
CA LYS A 441 -2.11 0.81 -19.98
C LYS A 441 -0.97 0.52 -20.95
N SER A 442 0.22 1.01 -20.64
CA SER A 442 1.41 0.84 -21.48
C SER A 442 2.68 1.00 -20.67
N MET A 443 3.81 0.52 -21.20
CA MET A 443 5.13 0.75 -20.61
C MET A 443 5.47 2.25 -20.52
N ASP A 444 5.00 3.06 -21.47
CA ASP A 444 5.16 4.52 -21.47
C ASP A 444 4.48 5.16 -20.23
N TYR A 445 3.25 4.74 -19.91
CA TYR A 445 2.53 5.21 -18.72
C TYR A 445 3.20 4.76 -17.42
N VAL A 446 3.64 3.50 -17.35
CA VAL A 446 4.33 2.96 -16.17
C VAL A 446 5.65 3.69 -15.91
N GLN A 447 6.49 3.85 -16.94
CA GLN A 447 7.76 4.55 -16.81
C GLN A 447 7.57 6.05 -16.51
N GLY A 448 6.62 6.70 -17.19
CA GLY A 448 6.33 8.12 -16.96
C GLY A 448 5.80 8.39 -15.54
N LEU A 449 4.91 7.54 -15.02
CA LEU A 449 4.46 7.61 -13.63
C LEU A 449 5.60 7.36 -12.64
N LEU A 450 6.45 6.37 -12.91
CA LEU A 450 7.59 6.05 -12.05
C LEU A 450 8.56 7.24 -11.95
N VAL A 451 8.93 7.85 -13.09
CA VAL A 451 9.79 9.05 -13.15
C VAL A 451 9.13 10.23 -12.45
N TYR A 452 7.86 10.50 -12.73
CA TYR A 452 7.14 11.62 -12.11
C TYR A 452 7.06 11.49 -10.59
N ILE A 453 6.84 10.28 -10.05
CA ILE A 453 6.79 10.08 -8.59
C ILE A 453 8.20 10.18 -7.99
N ALA A 454 9.23 9.66 -8.67
CA ALA A 454 10.61 9.71 -8.20
C ALA A 454 11.15 11.14 -8.02
N TRP A 455 10.68 12.12 -8.80
CA TRP A 455 11.06 13.54 -8.67
C TRP A 455 9.84 14.46 -8.53
N ARG A 456 8.82 14.01 -7.81
CA ARG A 456 7.57 14.75 -7.66
C ARG A 456 7.84 16.19 -7.18
N PRO A 457 7.33 17.23 -7.87
CA PRO A 457 7.55 18.62 -7.48
C PRO A 457 6.72 18.99 -6.23
N LEU A 458 7.26 18.66 -5.05
CA LEU A 458 6.58 18.79 -3.76
C LEU A 458 6.11 20.23 -3.48
N HIS A 459 6.85 21.23 -3.94
CA HIS A 459 6.58 22.65 -3.70
C HIS A 459 5.31 23.16 -4.40
N ILE A 460 4.84 22.53 -5.48
CA ILE A 460 3.64 22.98 -6.19
C ILE A 460 2.39 22.67 -5.38
N ARG A 461 2.34 21.49 -4.74
CA ARG A 461 1.19 21.02 -3.94
C ARG A 461 1.66 20.25 -2.71
N PRO A 462 2.17 20.96 -1.68
CA PRO A 462 2.90 20.33 -0.59
C PRO A 462 1.99 19.64 0.44
N LEU A 463 0.69 20.00 0.47
CA LEU A 463 -0.34 19.34 1.30
C LEU A 463 -1.18 18.30 0.54
N SER A 464 -0.94 18.12 -0.76
CA SER A 464 -1.75 17.21 -1.58
C SER A 464 -1.38 15.74 -1.34
N ARG A 465 -2.41 14.92 -1.17
CA ARG A 465 -2.32 13.46 -0.97
C ARG A 465 -2.17 12.66 -2.27
N GLN A 466 -2.05 13.35 -3.41
CA GLN A 466 -2.01 12.73 -4.74
C GLN A 466 -0.80 11.81 -4.95
N GLY A 467 0.30 11.97 -4.20
CA GLY A 467 1.46 11.08 -4.29
C GLY A 467 1.11 9.60 -4.03
N SER A 468 0.34 9.33 -2.98
CA SER A 468 -0.12 7.96 -2.67
C SER A 468 -1.10 7.44 -3.72
N GLN A 469 -1.96 8.31 -4.28
CA GLN A 469 -2.89 7.93 -5.35
C GLN A 469 -2.15 7.52 -6.62
N PHE A 470 -1.14 8.29 -7.04
CA PHE A 470 -0.30 7.94 -8.19
C PHE A 470 0.49 6.65 -7.96
N MET A 471 0.94 6.40 -6.73
CA MET A 471 1.59 5.13 -6.37
C MET A 471 0.63 3.94 -6.52
N GLN A 472 -0.63 4.08 -6.11
CA GLN A 472 -1.64 3.02 -6.27
C GLN A 472 -2.00 2.79 -7.75
N ILE A 473 -2.09 3.85 -8.56
CA ILE A 473 -2.28 3.73 -10.01
C ILE A 473 -1.10 3.00 -10.64
N LEU A 474 0.13 3.33 -10.25
CA LEU A 474 1.33 2.65 -10.74
C LEU A 474 1.35 1.17 -10.34
N GLY A 475 1.11 0.86 -9.06
CA GLY A 475 1.10 -0.51 -8.55
C GLY A 475 0.01 -1.38 -9.20
N THR A 476 -1.19 -0.84 -9.39
CA THR A 476 -2.28 -1.53 -10.10
C THR A 476 -1.95 -1.76 -11.58
N MET A 477 -1.35 -0.78 -12.26
CA MET A 477 -0.93 -0.93 -13.65
C MET A 477 0.18 -1.98 -13.82
N ILE A 478 1.16 -2.02 -12.91
CA ILE A 478 2.22 -3.05 -12.85
C ILE A 478 1.60 -4.45 -12.70
N SER A 479 0.61 -4.58 -11.81
CA SER A 479 -0.09 -5.85 -11.59
C SER A 479 -0.92 -6.26 -12.82
N ASP A 480 -1.63 -5.33 -13.44
CA ASP A 480 -2.47 -5.59 -14.61
C ASP A 480 -1.64 -6.01 -15.83
N MET A 481 -0.44 -5.44 -15.97
CA MET A 481 0.53 -5.81 -17.00
C MET A 481 1.37 -7.04 -16.64
N LYS A 482 1.14 -7.65 -15.46
CA LYS A 482 1.86 -8.83 -14.95
C LYS A 482 3.38 -8.67 -14.93
N LEU A 483 3.88 -7.45 -14.69
CA LEU A 483 5.31 -7.17 -14.72
C LEU A 483 6.07 -7.86 -13.58
N THR A 484 5.39 -8.14 -12.45
CA THR A 484 5.95 -8.90 -11.32
C THR A 484 6.17 -10.38 -11.62
N GLU A 485 5.43 -10.95 -12.57
CA GLU A 485 5.59 -12.35 -13.02
C GLU A 485 6.72 -12.47 -14.05
N ASN A 486 7.01 -11.39 -14.79
CA ASN A 486 8.02 -11.33 -15.85
C ASN A 486 9.43 -11.01 -15.31
N VAL A 487 9.88 -11.74 -14.29
CA VAL A 487 11.17 -11.52 -13.62
C VAL A 487 12.36 -11.73 -14.57
N HIS A 488 12.19 -12.34 -15.75
CA HIS A 488 13.26 -12.50 -16.72
C HIS A 488 13.55 -11.24 -17.56
N ASP A 489 12.57 -10.35 -17.72
CA ASP A 489 12.75 -9.09 -18.43
C ASP A 489 13.40 -8.04 -17.53
N GLN A 490 14.47 -7.40 -18.02
CA GLN A 490 15.20 -6.37 -17.28
C GLN A 490 14.36 -5.12 -17.06
N ALA A 491 13.58 -4.69 -18.06
CA ALA A 491 12.77 -3.49 -17.94
C ALA A 491 11.64 -3.67 -16.91
N ALA A 492 10.95 -4.83 -16.94
CA ALA A 492 9.93 -5.18 -15.96
C ALA A 492 10.50 -5.26 -14.53
N ARG A 493 11.68 -5.91 -14.37
CA ARG A 493 12.37 -5.97 -13.07
C ARG A 493 12.71 -4.60 -12.52
N ASP A 494 13.35 -3.75 -13.32
CA ASP A 494 13.81 -2.43 -12.88
C ASP A 494 12.64 -1.54 -12.45
N ILE A 495 11.54 -1.56 -13.21
CA ILE A 495 10.31 -0.86 -12.85
C ILE A 495 9.74 -1.35 -11.52
N CYS A 496 9.67 -2.68 -11.31
CA CYS A 496 9.15 -3.23 -10.06
C CYS A 496 10.04 -2.82 -8.87
N LEU A 497 11.37 -2.90 -9.02
CA LEU A 497 12.32 -2.46 -8.00
C LEU A 497 12.16 -0.98 -7.66
N GLY A 498 12.02 -0.12 -8.68
CA GLY A 498 11.80 1.31 -8.50
C GLY A 498 10.46 1.62 -7.82
N CYS A 499 9.37 1.01 -8.28
CA CYS A 499 8.03 1.20 -7.73
C CYS A 499 7.98 0.80 -6.25
N PHE A 500 8.52 -0.38 -5.90
CA PHE A 500 8.54 -0.86 -4.52
C PHE A 500 9.45 -0.02 -3.62
N THR A 501 10.55 0.49 -4.16
CA THR A 501 11.42 1.44 -3.45
C THR A 501 10.67 2.73 -3.09
N LEU A 502 9.96 3.33 -4.05
CA LEU A 502 9.18 4.55 -3.81
C LEU A 502 7.97 4.28 -2.89
N SER A 503 7.32 3.12 -3.03
CA SER A 503 6.19 2.72 -2.19
C SER A 503 6.60 2.57 -0.71
N SER A 504 7.77 1.97 -0.45
CA SER A 504 8.36 1.89 0.89
C SER A 504 8.63 3.28 1.46
N LEU A 505 9.33 4.14 0.71
CA LEU A 505 9.67 5.50 1.17
C LEU A 505 8.43 6.34 1.48
N LEU A 506 7.39 6.25 0.64
CA LEU A 506 6.12 6.90 0.89
C LEU A 506 5.48 6.37 2.18
N SER A 507 5.50 5.05 2.42
CA SER A 507 4.91 4.42 3.61
C SER A 507 5.58 4.87 4.91
N VAL A 508 6.91 5.03 4.90
CA VAL A 508 7.68 5.50 6.06
C VAL A 508 7.25 6.91 6.49
N GLY A 509 7.04 7.82 5.54
CA GLY A 509 6.50 9.16 5.83
C GLY A 509 5.13 9.18 6.52
N PHE A 510 4.40 8.05 6.54
CA PHE A 510 3.14 7.87 7.29
C PHE A 510 3.31 7.05 8.58
N ARG A 511 4.54 6.77 9.01
CA ARG A 511 4.88 5.82 10.10
C ARG A 511 4.27 4.43 9.88
N ARG A 512 4.19 4.01 8.62
CA ARG A 512 3.66 2.70 8.23
C ARG A 512 4.78 1.80 7.75
N ARG A 513 4.62 0.51 8.04
CA ARG A 513 5.38 -0.56 7.40
C ARG A 513 5.14 -0.52 5.89
N GLY A 514 6.21 -0.69 5.10
CA GLY A 514 6.10 -0.91 3.66
C GLY A 514 5.31 -2.17 3.33
N ASP A 515 4.76 -2.26 2.12
CA ASP A 515 4.03 -3.44 1.68
C ASP A 515 4.90 -4.71 1.75
N ASP A 516 4.31 -5.80 2.23
CA ASP A 516 4.99 -7.08 2.40
C ASP A 516 5.31 -7.78 1.10
N VAL A 517 4.40 -7.65 0.13
CA VAL A 517 4.59 -8.24 -1.18
C VAL A 517 5.76 -7.52 -1.88
N ALA A 518 5.75 -6.19 -1.83
CA ALA A 518 6.83 -5.35 -2.30
C ALA A 518 8.19 -5.67 -1.65
N TYR A 519 8.24 -5.75 -0.31
CA TYR A 519 9.48 -6.07 0.43
C TYR A 519 10.01 -7.47 0.08
N LYS A 520 9.12 -8.47 0.03
CA LYS A 520 9.51 -9.85 -0.31
C LYS A 520 10.08 -9.92 -1.72
N TYR A 521 9.45 -9.26 -2.68
CA TYR A 521 9.94 -9.18 -4.05
C TYR A 521 11.32 -8.50 -4.12
N LEU A 522 11.49 -7.35 -3.45
CA LEU A 522 12.76 -6.63 -3.40
C LEU A 522 13.87 -7.51 -2.83
N LYS A 523 13.61 -8.18 -1.71
CA LYS A 523 14.56 -9.09 -1.05
C LYS A 523 14.92 -10.29 -1.93
N GLU A 524 13.93 -10.96 -2.51
CA GLU A 524 14.16 -12.10 -3.41
C GLU A 524 14.96 -11.69 -4.66
N ALA A 525 14.70 -10.50 -5.23
CA ALA A 525 15.43 -9.99 -6.38
C ALA A 525 16.90 -9.68 -6.05
N VAL A 526 17.17 -9.10 -4.88
CA VAL A 526 18.54 -8.83 -4.40
C VAL A 526 19.27 -10.14 -4.09
N ASP A 527 18.62 -11.07 -3.38
CA ASP A 527 19.19 -12.37 -3.00
C ASP A 527 19.51 -13.25 -4.22
N ALA A 528 18.64 -13.26 -5.23
CA ALA A 528 18.85 -14.01 -6.47
C ALA A 528 20.10 -13.53 -7.21
N LYS A 529 20.32 -12.21 -7.30
CA LYS A 529 21.53 -11.64 -7.91
C LYS A 529 22.79 -11.94 -7.10
N GLN A 530 22.70 -11.90 -5.77
CA GLN A 530 23.82 -12.26 -4.90
C GLN A 530 24.26 -13.73 -5.10
N ARG A 531 23.32 -14.65 -5.33
CA ARG A 531 23.64 -16.07 -5.62
C ARG A 531 24.31 -16.27 -6.99
N LEU A 532 24.07 -15.38 -7.94
CA LEU A 532 24.59 -15.49 -9.30
C LEU A 532 25.99 -14.87 -9.47
N ASN A 533 26.62 -14.32 -8.42
CA ASN A 533 27.94 -13.66 -8.44
C ASN A 533 28.11 -12.61 -9.56
N GLN A 534 27.01 -11.99 -10.00
CA GLN A 534 27.05 -10.93 -10.99
C GLN A 534 27.57 -9.64 -10.35
N PRO A 535 28.31 -8.79 -11.10
CA PRO A 535 28.74 -7.49 -10.58
C PRO A 535 27.53 -6.67 -10.15
N TYR A 536 27.64 -6.03 -8.98
CA TYR A 536 26.61 -5.15 -8.45
C TYR A 536 26.55 -3.86 -9.28
N ASP A 537 25.58 -3.80 -10.19
CA ASP A 537 25.17 -2.57 -10.87
C ASP A 537 24.55 -1.58 -9.86
N GLU A 538 24.61 -0.28 -10.14
CA GLU A 538 24.17 0.82 -9.27
C GLU A 538 22.74 0.61 -8.74
N LYS A 539 21.85 0.10 -9.61
CA LYS A 539 20.46 -0.25 -9.29
C LYS A 539 20.36 -1.27 -8.16
N PHE A 540 21.23 -2.28 -8.17
CA PHE A 540 21.23 -3.36 -7.19
C PHE A 540 21.92 -2.95 -5.90
N GLN A 541 22.94 -2.08 -5.97
CA GLN A 541 23.53 -1.46 -4.79
C GLN A 541 22.48 -0.67 -4.02
N LEU A 542 21.75 0.21 -4.71
CA LEU A 542 20.67 0.99 -4.11
C LEU A 542 19.52 0.11 -3.61
N SER A 543 19.12 -0.91 -4.37
CA SER A 543 18.07 -1.85 -3.95
C SER A 543 18.47 -2.62 -2.70
N LYS A 544 19.73 -3.07 -2.59
CA LYS A 544 20.26 -3.75 -1.41
C LYS A 544 20.25 -2.85 -0.17
N LEU A 545 20.75 -1.62 -0.30
CA LEU A 545 20.68 -0.65 0.79
C LEU A 545 19.23 -0.33 1.19
N HIS A 546 18.31 -0.33 0.24
CA HIS A 546 16.89 -0.12 0.52
C HIS A 546 16.24 -1.33 1.21
N VAL A 547 16.68 -2.57 0.96
CA VAL A 547 16.28 -3.75 1.77
C VAL A 547 16.70 -3.55 3.23
N LEU A 548 17.92 -3.07 3.48
CA LEU A 548 18.38 -2.77 4.85
C LEU A 548 17.55 -1.66 5.51
N PHE A 549 17.19 -0.64 4.73
CA PHE A 549 16.28 0.43 5.19
C PHE A 549 14.95 -0.13 5.66
N GLU A 550 14.31 -0.98 4.85
CA GLU A 550 13.06 -1.66 5.21
C GLU A 550 13.23 -2.56 6.44
N GLU A 551 14.35 -3.28 6.58
CA GLU A 551 14.62 -4.11 7.77
C GLU A 551 14.73 -3.29 9.06
N ILE A 552 15.31 -2.09 9.00
CA ILE A 552 15.35 -1.16 10.13
C ILE A 552 13.94 -0.69 10.50
N MET A 553 13.16 -0.24 9.51
CA MET A 553 11.80 0.27 9.74
C MET A 553 10.84 -0.82 10.25
N ARG A 554 10.99 -2.05 9.74
CA ARG A 554 10.24 -3.22 10.24
C ARG A 554 10.65 -3.61 11.65
N CYS A 555 11.95 -3.55 11.98
CA CYS A 555 12.45 -3.80 13.34
C CYS A 555 11.81 -2.86 14.36
N GLN A 556 11.60 -1.58 14.02
CA GLN A 556 10.91 -0.63 14.89
C GLN A 556 9.52 -1.14 15.25
N ILE A 557 8.70 -1.49 14.26
CA ILE A 557 7.31 -1.93 14.45
C ILE A 557 7.24 -3.28 15.17
N GLU A 558 8.07 -4.25 14.79
CA GLU A 558 8.10 -5.58 15.38
C GLU A 558 8.53 -5.55 16.85
N CYS A 559 9.58 -4.78 17.19
CA CYS A 559 10.08 -4.71 18.56
C CYS A 559 9.16 -3.87 19.47
N SER A 560 8.49 -2.84 18.93
CA SER A 560 7.48 -2.09 19.67
C SER A 560 6.32 -2.97 20.15
N SER A 561 5.98 -4.04 19.42
CA SER A 561 4.89 -4.96 19.77
C SER A 561 5.19 -5.92 20.94
N LEU A 562 6.46 -6.10 21.30
CA LEU A 562 6.87 -7.00 22.40
C LEU A 562 6.43 -6.44 23.75
N LYS A 563 6.23 -7.29 24.76
CA LYS A 563 5.86 -6.86 26.13
C LYS A 563 7.04 -6.86 27.11
N CYS A 564 8.01 -7.75 26.94
CA CYS A 564 9.15 -7.91 27.87
C CYS A 564 10.30 -6.93 27.55
N PRO A 565 10.72 -6.05 28.47
CA PRO A 565 11.80 -5.08 28.24
C PRO A 565 13.18 -5.70 27.97
N LEU A 566 13.54 -6.79 28.66
CA LEU A 566 14.82 -7.46 28.47
C LEU A 566 14.92 -8.11 27.07
N THR A 567 13.86 -8.78 26.64
CA THR A 567 13.79 -9.38 25.30
C THR A 567 13.75 -8.33 24.20
N LYS A 568 13.10 -7.17 24.44
CA LYS A 568 13.17 -6.02 23.53
C LYS A 568 14.61 -5.54 23.37
N GLN A 569 15.31 -5.31 24.47
CA GLN A 569 16.66 -4.79 24.45
C GLN A 569 17.64 -5.75 23.74
N GLN A 570 17.61 -7.04 24.07
CA GLN A 570 18.45 -8.05 23.42
C GLN A 570 18.21 -8.11 21.90
N ARG A 571 16.95 -8.16 21.46
CA ARG A 571 16.61 -8.19 20.03
C ARG A 571 17.06 -6.93 19.28
N VAL A 572 16.94 -5.76 19.90
CA VAL A 572 17.41 -4.50 19.32
C VAL A 572 18.93 -4.51 19.19
N GLU A 573 19.65 -4.92 20.24
CA GLU A 573 21.11 -5.02 20.21
C GLU A 573 21.60 -6.03 19.15
N GLU A 574 21.02 -7.24 19.10
CA GLU A 574 21.33 -8.25 18.08
C GLU A 574 21.08 -7.75 16.66
N LYS A 575 19.93 -7.11 16.42
CA LYS A 575 19.59 -6.60 15.08
C LYS A 575 20.49 -5.43 14.68
N MET A 576 20.84 -4.55 15.62
CA MET A 576 21.79 -3.46 15.38
C MET A 576 23.16 -3.99 14.96
N GLU A 577 23.71 -4.98 15.66
CA GLU A 577 25.02 -5.56 15.32
C GLU A 577 24.98 -6.30 13.97
N SER A 578 23.89 -7.04 13.70
CA SER A 578 23.67 -7.66 12.38
C SER A 578 23.68 -6.62 11.25
N LEU A 579 22.94 -5.52 11.40
CA LEU A 579 22.83 -4.48 10.38
C LEU A 579 24.15 -3.70 10.22
N ARG A 580 24.87 -3.42 11.31
CA ARG A 580 26.20 -2.81 11.27
C ARG A 580 27.20 -3.67 10.51
N LEU A 581 27.19 -4.98 10.75
CA LEU A 581 28.06 -5.92 10.05
C LEU A 581 27.75 -5.94 8.55
N GLU A 582 26.47 -5.98 8.17
CA GLU A 582 26.07 -5.94 6.75
C GLU A 582 26.50 -4.66 6.05
N ILE A 583 26.40 -3.50 6.71
CA ILE A 583 26.90 -2.22 6.20
C ILE A 583 28.42 -2.27 6.02
N GLN A 584 29.17 -2.76 7.01
CA GLN A 584 30.63 -2.87 6.90
C GLN A 584 31.09 -3.82 5.79
N ILE A 585 30.36 -4.92 5.57
CA ILE A 585 30.60 -5.83 4.47
C ILE A 585 30.32 -5.12 3.14
N PHE A 586 29.19 -4.40 3.05
CA PHE A 586 28.84 -3.63 1.86
C PHE A 586 29.92 -2.59 1.51
N GLU A 587 30.40 -1.82 2.49
CA GLU A 587 31.46 -0.83 2.31
C GLU A 587 32.78 -1.46 1.82
N ARG A 588 33.17 -2.60 2.41
CA ARG A 588 34.39 -3.33 2.01
C ARG A 588 34.31 -3.90 0.60
N VAL A 589 33.15 -4.42 0.20
CA VAL A 589 32.96 -5.05 -1.12
C VAL A 589 32.94 -4.01 -2.23
N HIS A 590 32.33 -2.85 -2.00
CA HIS A 590 32.14 -1.84 -3.05
C HIS A 590 33.20 -0.74 -3.06
N GLY A 591 34.14 -0.73 -2.09
CA GLY A 591 35.32 0.15 -2.12
C GLY A 591 34.97 1.63 -2.23
N LEU A 592 33.96 2.10 -1.47
CA LEU A 592 33.46 3.48 -1.54
C LEU A 592 34.53 4.48 -1.09
N SER A 593 35.34 4.97 -2.03
CA SER A 593 36.32 6.05 -1.81
C SER A 593 35.61 7.38 -1.51
N THR A 594 36.33 8.37 -0.98
CA THR A 594 35.85 9.75 -0.70
C THR A 594 35.46 10.55 -1.96
N SER A 595 35.24 9.88 -3.10
CA SER A 595 34.82 10.50 -4.35
C SER A 595 33.43 11.12 -4.22
N THR A 596 33.27 12.34 -4.74
CA THR A 596 32.01 13.08 -4.88
C THR A 596 31.42 12.92 -6.29
N ASP A 597 31.63 11.74 -6.87
CA ASP A 597 31.11 11.41 -8.20
C ASP A 597 29.58 11.26 -8.17
N ILE A 598 28.92 11.65 -9.26
CA ILE A 598 27.45 11.71 -9.37
C ILE A 598 26.79 10.34 -9.13
N HIS A 599 27.48 9.25 -9.48
CA HIS A 599 27.01 7.88 -9.31
C HIS A 599 27.23 7.32 -7.90
N THR A 600 28.21 7.82 -7.15
CA THR A 600 28.53 7.33 -5.80
C THR A 600 27.74 8.06 -4.72
N VAL A 601 27.33 9.31 -4.99
CA VAL A 601 26.60 10.16 -4.05
C VAL A 601 25.29 9.54 -3.53
N PRO A 602 24.39 9.01 -4.37
CA PRO A 602 23.12 8.45 -3.91
C PRO A 602 23.30 7.24 -2.98
N VAL A 603 24.28 6.38 -3.31
CA VAL A 603 24.63 5.19 -2.51
C VAL A 603 25.18 5.61 -1.15
N ARG A 604 26.14 6.53 -1.13
CA ARG A 604 26.77 7.00 0.10
C ARG A 604 25.80 7.79 0.99
N LEU A 605 24.92 8.60 0.39
CA LEU A 605 23.90 9.33 1.14
C LEU A 605 22.93 8.38 1.85
N LEU A 606 22.42 7.37 1.14
CA LEU A 606 21.56 6.35 1.72
C LEU A 606 22.30 5.55 2.81
N LEU A 607 23.55 5.18 2.57
CA LEU A 607 24.39 4.48 3.54
C LEU A 607 24.59 5.28 4.83
N SER A 608 24.92 6.57 4.73
CA SER A 608 25.06 7.45 5.90
C SER A 608 23.75 7.59 6.66
N SER A 609 22.61 7.68 5.97
CA SER A 609 21.30 7.74 6.62
C SER A 609 20.94 6.43 7.34
N LEU A 610 21.27 5.27 6.75
CA LEU A 610 21.11 3.97 7.41
C LEU A 610 21.90 3.89 8.73
N LYS A 611 23.14 4.38 8.76
CA LYS A 611 23.96 4.41 9.99
C LYS A 611 23.29 5.24 11.08
N VAL A 612 22.73 6.41 10.73
CA VAL A 612 21.95 7.23 11.66
C VAL A 612 20.75 6.45 12.20
N HIS A 613 19.95 5.85 11.33
CA HIS A 613 18.75 5.13 11.74
C HIS A 613 19.04 3.89 12.59
N ILE A 614 20.14 3.17 12.33
CA ILE A 614 20.58 2.06 13.18
C ILE A 614 20.98 2.58 14.56
N ALA A 615 21.75 3.67 14.64
CA ALA A 615 22.15 4.27 15.91
C ALA A 615 20.96 4.82 16.72
N LEU A 616 19.85 5.17 16.04
CA LEU A 616 18.62 5.68 16.66
C LEU A 616 17.68 4.59 17.18
N LEU A 617 17.83 3.33 16.76
CA LEU A 617 16.94 2.21 17.14
C LEU A 617 16.67 2.09 18.65
N PRO A 618 17.69 2.20 19.54
CA PRO A 618 17.46 2.13 20.99
C PRO A 618 16.50 3.21 21.49
N PHE A 619 16.62 4.43 20.96
CA PHE A 619 15.83 5.59 21.38
C PHE A 619 14.38 5.54 20.91
N ARG A 620 14.10 4.86 19.78
CA ARG A 620 12.73 4.71 19.23
C ARG A 620 11.97 3.52 19.80
N ILE A 621 12.67 2.49 20.29
CA ILE A 621 12.05 1.22 20.69
C ILE A 621 12.01 1.02 22.21
N LEU A 622 13.05 1.47 22.93
CA LEU A 622 13.17 1.22 24.37
C LEU A 622 12.56 2.37 25.16
N ASP A 623 11.59 2.06 26.02
CA ASP A 623 10.98 3.04 26.92
C ASP A 623 11.99 3.53 27.96
N ALA A 624 12.10 4.85 28.12
CA ALA A 624 12.89 5.48 29.19
C ALA A 624 12.21 5.41 30.57
N ARG A 625 11.49 4.33 30.89
CA ARG A 625 10.82 4.16 32.20
C ARG A 625 11.80 3.55 33.23
N PRO A 626 11.96 4.18 34.41
CA PRO A 626 12.90 3.75 35.43
C PRO A 626 12.31 2.58 36.22
N SER A 627 12.61 1.34 35.83
CA SER A 627 12.40 0.20 36.75
C SER A 627 13.63 -0.69 36.93
N THR A 628 14.70 -0.40 36.19
CA THR A 628 16.06 -0.84 36.49
C THR A 628 16.97 0.22 35.90
N VAL A 629 17.77 0.91 36.73
CA VAL A 629 18.69 1.98 36.32
C VAL A 629 19.35 1.63 34.98
N PRO A 630 18.98 2.27 33.86
CA PRO A 630 19.78 2.17 32.66
C PRO A 630 21.12 2.78 33.03
N ASN A 631 22.21 2.05 32.79
CA ASN A 631 23.56 2.55 33.04
C ASN A 631 23.70 3.90 32.30
N LEU A 632 23.66 5.03 33.04
CA LEU A 632 23.51 6.38 32.47
C LEU A 632 24.62 6.69 31.45
N GLU A 633 25.81 6.16 31.73
CA GLU A 633 26.97 6.20 30.86
C GLU A 633 26.71 5.51 29.51
N ARG A 634 25.99 4.38 29.50
CA ARG A 634 25.61 3.67 28.27
C ARG A 634 24.65 4.49 27.42
N LEU A 635 23.67 5.17 28.03
CA LEU A 635 22.72 6.03 27.33
C LEU A 635 23.44 7.22 26.68
N VAL A 636 24.35 7.88 27.42
CA VAL A 636 25.17 9.00 26.90
C VAL A 636 26.11 8.52 25.80
N ASN A 637 26.72 7.34 25.93
CA ASN A 637 27.57 6.76 24.89
C ASN A 637 26.79 6.43 23.61
N GLN A 638 25.59 5.85 23.74
CA GLN A 638 24.69 5.61 22.61
C GLN A 638 24.25 6.93 21.95
N GLY A 639 23.91 7.95 22.75
CA GLY A 639 23.52 9.26 22.26
C GLY A 639 24.65 9.95 21.52
N THR A 640 25.87 9.87 22.07
CA THR A 640 27.09 10.43 21.45
C THR A 640 27.43 9.73 20.14
N SER A 641 27.30 8.40 20.09
CA SER A 641 27.47 7.63 18.86
C SER A 641 26.47 8.06 17.78
N CYS A 642 25.18 8.18 18.13
CA CYS A 642 24.16 8.62 17.17
C CYS A 642 24.38 10.08 16.72
N ALA A 643 24.71 10.99 17.65
CA ALA A 643 25.07 12.36 17.32
C ALA A 643 26.28 12.45 16.37
N SER A 644 27.27 11.55 16.53
CA SER A 644 28.40 11.45 15.61
C SER A 644 27.98 11.01 14.22
N GLU A 645 27.11 10.01 14.08
CA GLU A 645 26.60 9.56 12.78
C GLU A 645 25.76 10.66 12.10
N ILE A 646 24.94 11.38 12.86
CA ILE A 646 24.15 12.53 12.38
C ILE A 646 25.09 13.62 11.86
N ARG A 647 26.13 13.94 12.63
CA ARG A 647 27.16 14.90 12.23
C ARG A 647 27.84 14.49 10.92
N SER A 648 28.27 13.23 10.82
CA SER A 648 28.89 12.69 9.62
C SER A 648 27.96 12.71 8.40
N PHE A 649 26.66 12.49 8.59
CA PHE A 649 25.66 12.66 7.53
C PHE A 649 25.61 14.11 7.05
N PHE A 650 25.49 15.10 7.94
CA PHE A 650 25.42 16.51 7.55
C PHE A 650 26.72 17.02 6.93
N GLU A 651 27.88 16.63 7.46
CA GLU A 651 29.18 16.95 6.87
C GLU A 651 29.28 16.41 5.44
N TYR A 652 28.86 15.15 5.23
CA TYR A 652 28.84 14.58 3.89
C TYR A 652 27.82 15.27 2.98
N PHE A 653 26.58 15.48 3.45
CA PHE A 653 25.54 16.15 2.67
C PHE A 653 25.96 17.56 2.24
N LEU A 654 26.62 18.30 3.12
CA LEU A 654 27.15 19.63 2.83
C LEU A 654 28.41 19.60 1.95
N SER A 655 29.16 18.49 1.92
CA SER A 655 30.29 18.31 1.00
C SER A 655 29.88 18.08 -0.46
N ILE A 656 28.63 17.64 -0.70
CA ILE A 656 28.10 17.42 -2.04
C ILE A 656 28.05 18.77 -2.80
N PRO A 657 28.53 18.82 -4.06
CA PRO A 657 28.45 20.02 -4.89
C PRO A 657 27.02 20.54 -5.03
N GLN A 658 26.84 21.87 -4.91
CA GLN A 658 25.52 22.50 -4.98
C GLN A 658 24.80 22.25 -6.32
N SER A 659 25.55 22.06 -7.40
CA SER A 659 25.01 21.72 -8.73
C SER A 659 24.29 20.37 -8.77
N GLN A 660 24.54 19.47 -7.83
CA GLN A 660 23.91 18.16 -7.79
C GLN A 660 22.55 18.16 -7.06
N TYR A 661 22.23 19.16 -6.24
CA TYR A 661 20.97 19.18 -5.48
C TYR A 661 19.72 19.27 -6.36
N ILE A 662 19.83 19.84 -7.56
CA ILE A 662 18.74 19.85 -8.55
C ILE A 662 18.43 18.46 -9.11
N LEU A 663 19.33 17.49 -8.89
CA LEU A 663 19.22 16.13 -9.40
C LEU A 663 18.62 15.16 -8.36
N PHE A 664 18.54 15.59 -7.10
CA PHE A 664 18.09 14.76 -6.00
C PHE A 664 16.67 14.25 -6.23
N SER A 665 16.53 12.93 -6.11
CA SER A 665 15.24 12.26 -6.13
C SER A 665 14.50 12.47 -4.81
N TYR A 666 13.23 12.11 -4.82
CA TYR A 666 12.39 12.01 -3.63
C TYR A 666 13.10 11.27 -2.50
N ARG A 667 13.78 10.15 -2.79
CA ARG A 667 14.51 9.36 -1.79
C ARG A 667 15.59 10.17 -1.08
N ASP A 668 16.33 10.97 -1.82
CA ASP A 668 17.49 11.69 -1.28
C ASP A 668 17.03 12.84 -0.37
N TRP A 669 15.96 13.54 -0.77
CA TRP A 669 15.26 14.47 0.10
C TRP A 669 14.66 13.78 1.34
N CYS A 670 14.08 12.58 1.19
CA CYS A 670 13.61 11.79 2.33
C CYS A 670 14.75 11.54 3.33
N GLN A 671 15.94 11.13 2.89
CA GLN A 671 17.05 10.85 3.82
C GLN A 671 17.46 12.08 4.65
N LEU A 672 17.47 13.27 4.05
CA LEU A 672 17.70 14.52 4.78
C LEU A 672 16.60 14.77 5.82
N ILE A 673 15.33 14.66 5.40
CA ILE A 673 14.14 14.84 6.24
C ILE A 673 14.18 13.90 7.45
N LEU A 674 14.44 12.62 7.21
CA LEU A 674 14.52 11.57 8.22
C LEU A 674 15.70 11.77 9.19
N THR A 675 16.82 12.31 8.69
CA THR A 675 18.00 12.58 9.53
C THR A 675 17.81 13.82 10.41
N ILE A 676 17.13 14.86 9.91
CA ILE A 676 16.70 16.01 10.73
C ILE A 676 15.75 15.55 11.83
N SER A 677 14.79 14.66 11.49
CA SER A 677 13.90 14.02 12.46
C SER A 677 14.68 13.26 13.55
N ALA A 678 15.65 12.43 13.15
CA ALA A 678 16.53 11.70 14.06
C ALA A 678 17.31 12.63 15.01
N ALA A 679 17.80 13.77 14.50
CA ALA A 679 18.46 14.78 15.32
C ALA A 679 17.51 15.42 16.32
N SER A 680 16.27 15.73 15.90
CA SER A 680 15.22 16.24 16.79
C SER A 680 14.89 15.24 17.91
N ASP A 681 14.77 13.95 17.59
CA ASP A 681 14.49 12.89 18.57
C ASP A 681 15.52 12.92 19.70
N ILE A 682 16.82 13.09 19.40
CA ILE A 682 17.88 13.12 20.42
C ILE A 682 17.95 14.47 21.13
N CYS A 683 17.85 15.56 20.38
CA CYS A 683 17.94 16.91 20.92
C CYS A 683 16.81 17.22 21.90
N PHE A 684 15.59 16.71 21.68
CA PHE A 684 14.40 17.06 22.46
C PHE A 684 13.82 15.91 23.29
N LEU A 685 14.48 14.75 23.37
CA LEU A 685 14.06 13.65 24.24
C LEU A 685 13.98 14.13 25.70
N SER A 686 12.77 14.28 26.24
CA SER A 686 12.55 14.72 27.62
C SER A 686 11.83 13.63 28.41
N SER A 687 12.44 13.17 29.50
CA SER A 687 11.81 12.30 30.50
C SER A 687 11.90 13.00 31.86
N ALA A 688 10.86 12.86 32.68
CA ALA A 688 10.65 13.58 33.93
C ALA A 688 11.75 13.37 35.01
N SER A 689 12.74 12.51 34.75
CA SER A 689 13.83 12.19 35.67
C SER A 689 15.22 12.10 35.00
N MET A 690 15.54 13.00 34.06
CA MET A 690 16.84 12.99 33.38
C MET A 690 17.95 13.72 34.18
N SER A 691 19.15 13.16 34.16
CA SER A 691 20.35 13.64 34.87
C SER A 691 20.93 14.91 34.23
N PRO A 692 21.59 15.81 35.00
CA PRO A 692 22.30 16.98 34.49
C PRO A 692 23.29 16.69 33.35
N ILE A 693 23.90 15.50 33.32
CA ILE A 693 24.85 15.06 32.29
C ILE A 693 24.17 14.93 30.92
N TRP A 694 22.93 14.40 30.89
CA TRP A 694 22.16 14.27 29.66
C TRP A 694 21.74 15.64 29.12
N THR A 695 21.36 16.56 30.01
CA THR A 695 21.00 17.94 29.64
C THR A 695 22.19 18.70 29.04
N ASP A 696 23.40 18.53 29.58
CA ASP A 696 24.63 19.10 29.01
C ASP A 696 24.92 18.51 27.61
N PHE A 697 24.83 17.19 27.46
CA PHE A 697 24.95 16.52 26.16
C PHE A 697 23.93 17.05 25.14
N GLN A 698 22.66 17.20 25.52
CA GLN A 698 21.61 17.74 24.65
C GLN A 698 21.90 19.17 24.25
N THR A 699 22.35 20.01 25.17
CA THR A 699 22.67 21.41 24.90
C THR A 699 23.81 21.53 23.88
N LYS A 700 24.87 20.74 24.05
CA LYS A 700 26.00 20.66 23.09
C LYS A 700 25.56 20.13 21.73
N THR A 701 24.70 19.12 21.72
CA THR A 701 24.20 18.52 20.46
C THR A 701 23.28 19.49 19.72
N ARG A 702 22.41 20.22 20.45
CA ARG A 702 21.52 21.26 19.88
C ARG A 702 22.33 22.40 19.26
N SER A 703 23.35 22.91 19.94
CA SER A 703 24.18 24.00 19.40
C SER A 703 24.98 23.55 18.18
N GLY A 704 25.50 22.32 18.17
CA GLY A 704 26.15 21.74 16.98
C GLY A 704 25.19 21.58 15.80
N MET A 705 23.97 21.10 16.05
CA MET A 705 22.93 20.93 15.03
C MET A 705 22.49 22.26 14.41
N LEU A 706 22.40 23.32 15.23
CA LEU A 706 22.02 24.66 14.76
C LEU A 706 22.92 25.14 13.62
N ILE A 707 24.25 24.94 13.73
CA ILE A 707 25.23 25.32 12.70
C ILE A 707 24.93 24.62 11.36
N TYR A 708 24.59 23.32 11.41
CA TYR A 708 24.28 22.57 10.20
C TYR A 708 22.96 23.01 9.57
N LEU A 709 21.93 23.26 10.39
CA LEU A 709 20.63 23.75 9.91
C LEU A 709 20.73 25.16 9.31
N GLU A 710 21.52 26.06 9.91
CA GLU A 710 21.79 27.40 9.38
C GLU A 710 22.54 27.32 8.06
N SER A 711 23.57 26.46 7.99
CA SER A 711 24.33 26.22 6.76
C SER A 711 23.45 25.67 5.63
N LEU A 712 22.52 24.78 5.95
CA LEU A 712 21.52 24.27 5.01
C LEU A 712 20.57 25.37 4.56
N SER A 713 20.00 26.14 5.48
CA SER A 713 19.08 27.24 5.17
C SER A 713 19.74 28.29 4.25
N HIS A 714 20.98 28.69 4.56
CA HIS A 714 21.75 29.60 3.71
C HIS A 714 22.00 29.00 2.32
N ARG A 715 22.29 27.70 2.23
CA ARG A 715 22.48 27.01 0.96
C ARG A 715 21.18 26.92 0.14
N MET A 716 20.05 26.62 0.77
CA MET A 716 18.74 26.59 0.09
C MET A 716 18.39 27.98 -0.45
N THR A 717 18.66 29.04 0.33
CA THR A 717 18.48 30.43 -0.10
C THR A 717 19.30 30.76 -1.35
N ARG A 718 20.56 30.32 -1.41
CA ARG A 718 21.44 30.53 -2.58
C ARG A 718 21.04 29.73 -3.82
N LEU A 719 20.41 28.58 -3.64
CA LEU A 719 20.00 27.69 -4.73
C LEU A 719 18.65 28.08 -5.33
N SER A 720 17.77 28.67 -4.52
CA SER A 720 16.48 29.21 -4.94
C SER A 720 16.66 30.25 -6.05
N VAL A 721 15.87 30.11 -7.12
CA VAL A 721 15.77 31.07 -8.22
C VAL A 721 14.58 32.00 -8.01
N THR A 722 13.67 31.64 -7.09
CA THR A 722 12.46 32.38 -6.76
C THR A 722 12.77 33.80 -6.28
N LYS A 723 12.11 34.79 -6.88
CA LYS A 723 12.05 36.17 -6.40
C LYS A 723 10.71 36.44 -5.69
N ASP A 724 10.66 37.52 -4.91
CA ASP A 724 9.46 37.93 -4.19
C ASP A 724 8.26 38.08 -5.14
N GLY A 725 7.18 37.35 -4.87
CA GLY A 725 5.95 37.35 -5.67
C GLY A 725 5.92 36.40 -6.87
N GLU A 726 7.01 35.68 -7.18
CA GLU A 726 7.04 34.65 -8.22
C GLU A 726 6.65 33.26 -7.68
N THR A 727 6.34 32.31 -8.58
CA THR A 727 6.04 30.92 -8.18
C THR A 727 7.22 30.31 -7.44
N PRO A 728 7.04 29.84 -6.18
CA PRO A 728 8.14 29.35 -5.38
C PRO A 728 8.66 28.01 -5.88
N ASP A 729 9.99 27.84 -5.87
CA ASP A 729 10.68 26.59 -6.19
C ASP A 729 10.85 25.67 -4.98
N ILE A 730 11.43 24.48 -5.22
CA ILE A 730 11.66 23.48 -4.17
C ILE A 730 12.62 23.97 -3.08
N PHE A 731 13.65 24.75 -3.41
CA PHE A 731 14.63 25.23 -2.46
C PHE A 731 14.04 26.35 -1.60
N PHE A 732 13.19 27.21 -2.16
CA PHE A 732 12.44 28.21 -1.39
C PHE A 732 11.52 27.55 -0.37
N MET A 733 10.81 26.49 -0.77
CA MET A 733 10.00 25.69 0.17
C MET A 733 10.86 25.10 1.30
N PHE A 734 11.96 24.42 0.97
CA PHE A 734 12.86 23.85 1.98
C PHE A 734 13.48 24.91 2.89
N LYS A 735 13.83 26.10 2.38
CA LYS A 735 14.29 27.25 3.17
C LYS A 735 13.25 27.61 4.23
N SER A 736 12.00 27.86 3.83
CA SER A 736 10.94 28.25 4.77
C SER A 736 10.65 27.16 5.82
N VAL A 737 10.70 25.88 5.45
CA VAL A 737 10.54 24.80 6.44
C VAL A 737 11.73 24.77 7.40
N LEU A 738 12.96 24.93 6.91
CA LEU A 738 14.17 24.99 7.75
C LEU A 738 14.18 26.18 8.70
N GLU A 739 13.71 27.36 8.28
CA GLU A 739 13.58 28.55 9.15
C GLU A 739 12.66 28.29 10.35
N ILE A 740 11.55 27.58 10.13
CA ILE A 740 10.64 27.21 11.23
C ILE A 740 11.33 26.19 12.16
N VAL A 741 12.06 25.20 11.63
CA VAL A 741 12.81 24.26 12.47
C VAL A 741 13.90 24.97 13.26
N LEU A 742 14.66 25.88 12.63
CA LEU A 742 15.71 26.67 13.27
C LEU A 742 15.19 27.42 14.50
N SER A 743 13.98 27.98 14.43
CA SER A 743 13.36 28.67 15.56
C SER A 743 13.17 27.78 16.79
N THR A 744 13.03 26.46 16.60
CA THR A 744 12.89 25.47 17.68
C THR A 744 14.22 25.10 18.33
N TYR A 745 15.33 25.26 17.59
CA TYR A 745 16.69 24.99 18.07
C TYR A 745 17.38 26.21 18.67
N ALA A 746 16.87 27.42 18.38
CA ALA A 746 17.39 28.66 18.93
C ALA A 746 17.22 28.69 20.47
N PRO A 747 18.18 29.25 21.23
CA PRO A 747 18.00 29.45 22.66
C PRO A 747 16.82 30.39 22.87
N THR A 748 15.83 30.00 23.68
CA THR A 748 14.81 30.94 24.15
C THR A 748 15.55 32.08 24.83
N SER A 749 15.48 33.29 24.27
CA SER A 749 16.03 34.49 24.88
C SER A 749 15.48 34.59 26.30
N GLY A 750 16.34 34.30 27.28
CA GLY A 750 15.98 34.39 28.68
C GLY A 750 15.60 35.83 28.99
N GLU A 751 14.40 36.02 29.53
CA GLU A 751 14.10 37.20 30.33
C GLU A 751 15.09 37.23 31.50
N SER A 752 16.11 38.06 31.37
CA SER A 752 17.03 38.40 32.46
C SER A 752 16.66 39.77 33.02
N SER A 753 16.60 39.83 34.35
CA SER A 753 16.41 40.98 35.27
C SER A 753 14.95 41.27 35.64
N SER A 754 14.56 41.39 36.92
CA SER A 754 15.33 41.64 38.15
C SER A 754 14.53 41.19 39.39
N LEU A 755 15.28 40.71 40.39
CA LEU A 755 14.82 40.59 41.77
C LEU A 755 14.44 41.97 42.32
N THR A 756 13.24 42.12 42.86
CA THR A 756 13.00 42.93 44.07
C THR A 756 11.73 42.45 44.78
N SER A 757 11.89 42.26 46.09
CA SER A 757 10.88 41.85 47.07
C SER A 757 9.79 42.90 47.31
N THR A 758 8.52 42.50 47.44
CA THR A 758 7.71 42.62 48.67
C THR A 758 6.25 42.12 48.51
N SER A 759 5.86 41.22 49.42
CA SER A 759 4.55 41.02 50.08
C SER A 759 3.33 41.89 49.66
N ILE A 760 2.16 41.28 49.41
CA ILE A 760 0.90 41.35 50.21
C ILE A 760 -0.28 40.61 49.51
N LYS A 761 -1.08 39.93 50.34
CA LYS A 761 -2.37 39.21 50.24
C LYS A 761 -3.45 39.71 49.26
N GLY A 762 -4.29 38.77 48.79
CA GLY A 762 -5.78 38.90 48.84
C GLY A 762 -6.58 38.76 47.54
N ASN A 763 -7.33 37.65 47.41
CA ASN A 763 -8.49 37.40 46.52
C ASN A 763 -9.69 38.37 46.78
N PRO A 764 -10.84 38.32 46.05
CA PRO A 764 -11.11 38.19 44.60
C PRO A 764 -12.27 39.12 44.09
N SER A 765 -12.55 39.08 42.77
CA SER A 765 -13.87 39.25 42.09
C SER A 765 -14.37 40.61 41.52
N VAL A 766 -14.97 40.48 40.31
CA VAL A 766 -16.04 41.27 39.64
C VAL A 766 -15.69 42.32 38.54
N ARG A 767 -15.70 41.83 37.29
CA ARG A 767 -16.57 42.15 36.11
C ARG A 767 -16.58 43.55 35.41
N ALA A 768 -16.33 43.47 34.07
CA ALA A 768 -16.74 44.33 32.93
C ALA A 768 -16.06 45.73 32.81
N GLU A 769 -15.67 46.30 31.66
CA GLU A 769 -15.95 46.03 30.23
C GLU A 769 -14.98 46.87 29.34
N THR A 770 -14.79 46.43 28.08
CA THR A 770 -14.33 47.17 26.88
C THR A 770 -12.87 47.61 26.71
N GLY A 771 -12.24 47.12 25.62
CA GLY A 771 -11.02 47.67 25.03
C GLY A 771 -10.29 46.67 24.14
N ARG A 772 -10.51 46.74 22.82
CA ARG A 772 -9.77 45.97 21.79
C ARG A 772 -8.26 46.04 22.04
N ASN A 773 -7.62 44.88 22.17
CA ASN A 773 -6.20 44.71 21.83
C ASN A 773 -5.97 43.27 21.38
N VAL A 774 -5.35 43.16 20.21
CA VAL A 774 -4.90 41.92 19.56
C VAL A 774 -3.80 41.33 20.44
N ALA A 775 -4.16 40.41 21.34
CA ALA A 775 -3.22 39.70 22.18
C ALA A 775 -2.86 38.37 21.52
N ALA A 776 -1.57 38.24 21.20
CA ALA A 776 -0.91 37.01 20.80
C ALA A 776 -1.27 35.87 21.77
N THR A 777 -1.99 34.89 21.26
CA THR A 777 -2.32 33.67 22.00
C THR A 777 -1.10 32.77 22.08
N SER A 778 -0.57 32.65 23.30
CA SER A 778 0.05 31.45 23.89
C SER A 778 0.88 30.56 22.94
N SER A 779 2.20 30.75 22.97
CA SER A 779 3.20 29.85 22.40
C SER A 779 3.28 28.53 23.19
N THR A 780 2.35 27.61 22.95
CA THR A 780 2.68 26.18 23.11
C THR A 780 3.70 25.83 22.01
N PRO A 781 4.91 25.32 22.34
CA PRO A 781 5.88 24.93 21.33
C PRO A 781 5.30 23.70 20.61
N SER A 782 4.73 23.91 19.43
CA SER A 782 4.16 22.85 18.62
C SER A 782 5.28 21.91 18.19
N THR A 783 5.39 20.76 18.86
CA THR A 783 6.33 19.65 18.57
C THR A 783 5.98 18.87 17.30
N ARG A 784 5.36 19.53 16.30
CA ARG A 784 4.95 18.92 15.04
C ARG A 784 5.57 19.63 13.85
N CYS A 785 5.84 18.86 12.80
CA CYS A 785 6.30 19.39 11.51
C CYS A 785 5.51 20.64 11.05
N PRO A 786 6.19 21.70 10.56
CA PRO A 786 5.55 22.91 10.02
C PRO A 786 4.48 22.68 8.94
N MET A 787 4.63 21.61 8.16
CA MET A 787 3.67 21.22 7.12
C MET A 787 2.40 20.57 7.69
N VAL A 788 2.48 19.97 8.88
CA VAL A 788 1.41 19.18 9.49
C VAL A 788 0.67 19.96 10.57
N ASN A 789 1.37 20.80 11.33
CA ASN A 789 0.74 21.72 12.27
C ASN A 789 0.13 22.95 11.58
N GLY A 790 0.37 23.12 10.28
CA GLY A 790 -0.14 24.22 9.48
C GLY A 790 0.68 25.51 9.57
N SER A 791 1.75 25.57 10.36
CA SER A 791 2.61 26.77 10.50
C SER A 791 3.26 27.20 9.20
N ILE A 792 3.46 26.28 8.24
CA ILE A 792 3.91 26.67 6.90
C ILE A 792 2.95 27.66 6.22
N ARG A 793 1.66 27.66 6.59
CA ARG A 793 0.67 28.58 6.02
C ARG A 793 0.93 30.05 6.39
N GLU A 794 1.73 30.28 7.42
CA GLU A 794 2.15 31.59 7.92
C GLU A 794 3.54 31.98 7.38
N SER A 795 4.13 31.16 6.50
CA SER A 795 5.46 31.43 5.91
C SER A 795 5.37 32.19 4.59
N GLU A 796 6.46 32.88 4.24
CA GLU A 796 6.65 33.58 2.96
C GLU A 796 6.39 32.67 1.75
N PHE A 797 6.73 31.37 1.86
CA PHE A 797 6.44 30.37 0.84
C PHE A 797 4.94 30.22 0.54
N TRP A 798 4.09 30.22 1.55
CA TRP A 798 2.66 30.05 1.36
C TRP A 798 1.99 31.31 0.79
N GLU A 799 2.51 32.48 1.14
CA GLU A 799 2.09 33.76 0.54
C GLU A 799 2.47 33.82 -0.94
N ALA A 800 3.72 33.51 -1.29
CA ALA A 800 4.20 33.45 -2.67
C ALA A 800 3.39 32.45 -3.52
N MET A 801 3.03 31.30 -2.95
CA MET A 801 2.18 30.32 -3.62
C MET A 801 0.78 30.87 -3.94
N LYS A 802 0.11 31.50 -2.96
CA LYS A 802 -1.21 32.12 -3.17
C LYS A 802 -1.17 33.22 -4.23
N GLN A 803 -0.15 34.08 -4.17
CA GLN A 803 0.02 35.15 -5.15
C GLN A 803 0.22 34.58 -6.57
N SER A 804 1.00 33.50 -6.70
CA SER A 804 1.16 32.80 -7.97
C SER A 804 -0.12 32.15 -8.49
N ASP A 805 -0.98 31.60 -7.62
CA ASP A 805 -2.28 31.05 -8.00
C ASP A 805 -3.21 32.14 -8.54
N VAL A 806 -3.31 33.26 -7.83
CA VAL A 806 -4.10 34.43 -8.26
C VAL A 806 -3.58 35.02 -9.58
N TYR A 807 -2.27 35.07 -9.79
CA TYR A 807 -1.67 35.52 -11.05
C TYR A 807 -2.03 34.59 -12.23
N LEU A 808 -2.06 33.27 -12.01
CA LEU A 808 -2.47 32.30 -13.03
C LEU A 808 -3.96 32.39 -13.35
N GLU A 809 -4.81 32.61 -12.34
CA GLU A 809 -6.25 32.84 -12.51
C GLU A 809 -6.53 34.18 -13.22
N GLY A 810 -5.80 35.24 -12.88
CA GLY A 810 -5.90 36.56 -13.51
C GLY A 810 -5.49 36.57 -14.98
N LEU A 811 -4.50 35.75 -15.36
CA LEU A 811 -4.13 35.50 -16.76
C LEU A 811 -5.20 34.71 -17.54
N ALA A 812 -6.03 33.92 -16.85
CA ALA A 812 -7.12 33.16 -17.48
C ALA A 812 -8.38 34.01 -17.73
N ASN A 813 -8.60 35.06 -16.93
CA ASN A 813 -9.79 35.92 -16.98
C ASN A 813 -9.65 37.17 -17.89
N GLY A 814 -8.61 37.21 -18.74
CA GLY A 814 -8.32 38.34 -19.65
C GLY A 814 -9.27 38.53 -20.84
N VAL A 815 -10.47 37.96 -20.83
CA VAL A 815 -11.52 38.22 -21.84
C VAL A 815 -12.88 38.32 -21.13
N ASN A 816 -13.30 39.57 -20.91
CA ASN A 816 -14.64 40.09 -20.57
C ASN A 816 -15.55 39.30 -19.61
N GLY A 817 -15.89 39.97 -18.49
CA GLY A 817 -17.24 39.97 -17.93
C GLY A 817 -17.43 39.09 -16.72
N GLU A 818 -17.85 39.74 -15.64
CA GLU A 818 -18.30 39.21 -14.35
C GLU A 818 -19.01 37.85 -14.44
N ASP A 819 -18.42 36.82 -13.79
CA ASP A 819 -19.16 35.80 -13.06
C ASP A 819 -18.21 35.07 -12.11
N VAL A 820 -18.31 35.41 -10.82
CA VAL A 820 -17.63 34.72 -9.72
C VAL A 820 -18.38 33.41 -9.46
N PHE A 821 -18.05 32.38 -10.23
CA PHE A 821 -18.26 30.99 -9.80
C PHE A 821 -16.90 30.42 -9.41
N THR A 822 -16.63 30.45 -8.11
CA THR A 822 -15.65 29.57 -7.48
C THR A 822 -15.93 28.14 -7.94
N SER A 823 -15.03 27.56 -8.75
CA SER A 823 -15.15 26.16 -9.16
C SER A 823 -15.00 25.28 -7.92
N GLY A 824 -16.15 24.88 -7.36
CA GLY A 824 -16.29 24.18 -6.07
C GLY A 824 -15.64 22.80 -5.96
N VAL A 825 -14.75 22.41 -6.88
CA VAL A 825 -14.03 21.12 -6.80
C VAL A 825 -12.75 21.24 -5.97
N ASP A 826 -12.09 22.41 -5.96
CA ASP A 826 -10.89 22.62 -5.14
C ASP A 826 -11.22 22.88 -3.66
N SER A 827 -12.42 23.41 -3.34
CA SER A 827 -12.88 23.53 -1.95
C SER A 827 -13.42 22.22 -1.37
N LEU A 828 -13.88 21.30 -2.22
CA LEU A 828 -14.41 19.98 -1.80
C LEU A 828 -13.32 18.99 -1.37
N LEU A 829 -12.05 19.27 -1.69
CA LEU A 829 -10.88 18.49 -1.25
C LEU A 829 -10.07 19.19 -0.16
N ALA A 830 -10.55 20.34 0.35
CA ALA A 830 -9.89 21.11 1.39
C ALA A 830 -10.20 20.62 2.82
N ASP A 831 -11.14 19.69 2.99
CA ASP A 831 -11.39 19.00 4.26
C ASP A 831 -10.29 17.96 4.53
N CYS A 832 -9.23 18.42 5.19
CA CYS A 832 -8.14 17.60 5.70
C CYS A 832 -8.58 16.75 6.90
N GLY A 833 -9.31 15.66 6.66
CA GLY A 833 -9.43 14.55 7.62
C GLY A 833 -8.14 13.71 7.66
N ASP A 834 -7.41 13.75 8.78
CA ASP A 834 -6.53 12.73 9.37
C ASP A 834 -5.57 11.89 8.51
N TRP A 835 -4.65 12.48 7.72
CA TRP A 835 -3.49 11.73 7.16
C TRP A 835 -2.18 12.56 7.15
N PRO A 836 -1.06 12.07 7.71
CA PRO A 836 0.22 12.81 7.77
C PRO A 836 0.90 12.99 6.40
N SER A 837 1.55 14.13 6.13
CA SER A 837 2.45 14.32 4.96
C SER A 837 3.81 13.62 5.19
N ILE A 838 4.66 13.41 4.17
CA ILE A 838 6.06 12.95 4.39
C ILE A 838 6.82 13.85 5.36
N PHE A 839 6.52 15.14 5.35
CA PHE A 839 7.14 16.07 6.28
C PHE A 839 6.73 15.80 7.73
N SER A 840 5.70 14.98 8.00
CA SER A 840 5.22 14.65 9.35
C SER A 840 6.27 14.11 10.29
N GLU A 841 7.41 13.65 9.77
CA GLU A 841 8.54 13.19 10.55
C GLU A 841 9.38 14.32 11.17
N TRP A 842 9.30 15.57 10.69
CA TRP A 842 10.22 16.63 11.10
C TRP A 842 10.18 16.96 12.59
N VAL A 843 9.03 16.78 13.25
CA VAL A 843 8.95 16.78 14.72
C VAL A 843 7.73 15.94 15.10
N ASN A 844 7.91 14.93 15.96
CA ASN A 844 6.83 14.40 16.79
C ASN A 844 7.45 13.70 18.00
N VAL A 845 7.60 14.44 19.10
CA VAL A 845 7.87 13.86 20.42
C VAL A 845 6.57 13.19 20.85
N SER A 846 6.51 11.87 20.86
CA SER A 846 5.41 11.15 21.50
C SER A 846 5.49 11.39 23.01
N LEU A 847 4.70 12.34 23.52
CA LEU A 847 4.25 12.34 24.90
C LEU A 847 3.14 11.30 25.01
N ASN A 848 3.51 10.05 25.32
CA ASN A 848 2.60 9.03 25.84
C ASN A 848 3.18 8.43 27.12
#